data_AF-A0A517LM06-F1
#
_entry.id   AF-A0A517LM06-F1
#
_cell.length_a   1.000
_cell.length_b   1.000
_cell.length_c   1.000
_cell.angle_alpha   90.00
_cell.angle_beta   90.00
_cell.angle_gamma   90.00
#
_symmetry.space_group_name_H-M   'P 1'
#
loop_
_entity.id
_entity.type
_entity.pdbx_description
1 polymer ?
#
loop_
_entity_poly.entity_id
_entity_poly.type
_entity_poly.pdbx_seq_one_letter_code
_entity_poly.pdbx_strand_id
1 'polypeptide(L)'
;MPQQDVLVSQAELIPNLNKILLDLYQHPYPEVPSPPRVPKRASVAVIIRIQPNYTHWPPSRRDEAALHEQSQAISVEDRINAFFKQDWVQHGDPEVLFIKRAARVGDKWTSHVAFPGGRRDPEDADDLAAAVREAWEEVGIDLSEENAIATGNLSQRIVTSAWGKQALMTLCPYIFLVTTHAMPPLRLQPTEVASTHWVPLRALLSPAQRTYWYQDVSTRTARTEFDLEKWFHRLALGKMMFAAVRLIPSESKYCSSIAEFMPEEPMRNEPRRSNITIPLYGASWHKPRSPVDLPLLLWGLTLGVMGDFLDMLPPHNALQIWTYPTFSQLDVRFILWVMSYRFRRRKQKELEEGMTAMPAVELGSDSVALRDDLNARPGEGRMEGMGLGRYYGRLAQDHKGSRSSAVGVLLGGYYEIIHKAVLMLLKSIEKHFPNPAAALLFRSPLSYDEVSTHNSPQSCWVILYNKVYDVTSFLSEHPGGSKIILKLSGTDATDEYDPVHPPGTLEESLPASACLGTVDTATLPRKAEATASTSDEPLIGVQDCLNLDEIEALATKRISKKAWAYYYSAGDDLLSKQLNNSVYKSILLRPRVFVDCTRCDPSTTLLKSFKFGIPIFISPAAMARLGHPDGEQGIARACAKFNALQIISNNSSMTPEQVTAGAPSGQYFGWQLYVQEERSKSEKMIERIHKIPNVKFICLTLDAPVPGKREHDEREAQNVGAKLPNPSSLKKTEDFSDAEGIGGSGAVGKALFAGTAPDLTWKTTLPWLAKHTNLPIVLKGIQTHEDAYLASLHAPQVQGIILSNHGGRALDTAPPSIHTLLEIRKYVPEVFHRIDVWIDGGIKRGTDVVKALALGAKAVGLGRAALFGLGAGGTEGVERTLNILKAETETCMRLLGVEKVGELGLRHVNARAAERDIFDGEAGVGETLLKSSKAKL
;
A
#
# COMPACT_ATOMS: atom_id res chain seq x y z
N MET A 1 -33.36 -32.95 0.93
CA MET A 1 -34.11 -32.36 -0.19
C MET A 1 -33.46 -31.03 -0.53
N PRO A 2 -33.18 -30.72 -1.81
CA PRO A 2 -32.83 -29.36 -2.19
C PRO A 2 -34.09 -28.49 -2.10
N GLN A 3 -34.04 -27.40 -1.35
CA GLN A 3 -35.06 -26.35 -1.43
C GLN A 3 -34.88 -25.63 -2.76
N GLN A 4 -35.97 -25.43 -3.51
CA GLN A 4 -35.94 -24.53 -4.67
C GLN A 4 -35.70 -23.10 -4.16
N ASP A 5 -34.70 -22.42 -4.73
CA ASP A 5 -34.40 -21.04 -4.38
C ASP A 5 -35.58 -20.13 -4.73
N VAL A 6 -36.25 -19.59 -3.71
CA VAL A 6 -37.33 -18.63 -3.86
C VAL A 6 -36.72 -17.26 -4.18
N LEU A 7 -36.37 -17.06 -5.44
CA LEU A 7 -36.12 -15.73 -5.99
C LEU A 7 -37.47 -15.05 -6.21
N VAL A 8 -37.72 -13.95 -5.49
CA VAL A 8 -38.88 -13.09 -5.71
C VAL A 8 -38.91 -12.68 -7.17
N SER A 9 -40.00 -13.00 -7.87
CA SER A 9 -40.16 -12.55 -9.24
C SER A 9 -40.33 -11.03 -9.25
N GLN A 10 -39.72 -10.34 -10.23
CA GLN A 10 -39.79 -8.88 -10.31
C GLN A 10 -41.24 -8.35 -10.33
N ALA A 11 -42.17 -9.15 -10.84
CA ALA A 11 -43.60 -8.85 -10.89
C ALA A 11 -44.31 -8.75 -9.51
N GLU A 12 -43.77 -9.38 -8.45
CA GLU A 12 -44.38 -9.36 -7.11
C GLU A 12 -43.84 -8.25 -6.21
N LEU A 13 -42.69 -7.65 -6.56
CA LEU A 13 -42.00 -6.71 -5.67
C LEU A 13 -42.68 -5.34 -5.62
N ILE A 14 -43.13 -4.81 -6.76
CA ILE A 14 -43.82 -3.51 -6.85
C ILE A 14 -45.19 -3.51 -6.13
N PRO A 15 -46.09 -4.50 -6.31
CA PRO A 15 -47.36 -4.56 -5.58
C PRO A 15 -47.19 -4.67 -4.06
N ASN A 16 -46.21 -5.47 -3.61
CA ASN A 16 -45.91 -5.60 -2.17
C ASN A 16 -45.35 -4.31 -1.59
N LEU A 17 -44.45 -3.62 -2.31
CA LEU A 17 -43.91 -2.33 -1.89
C LEU A 17 -45.03 -1.27 -1.74
N ASN A 18 -45.95 -1.16 -2.70
CA ASN A 18 -47.11 -0.26 -2.59
C ASN A 18 -47.90 -0.50 -1.30
N LYS A 19 -48.25 -1.78 -1.03
CA LYS A 19 -49.01 -2.18 0.16
C LYS A 19 -48.30 -1.79 1.47
N ILE A 20 -46.98 -1.97 1.54
CA ILE A 20 -46.19 -1.68 2.75
C ILE A 20 -46.08 -0.17 2.99
N LEU A 21 -45.87 0.62 1.94
CA LEU A 21 -45.78 2.08 2.07
C LEU A 21 -47.13 2.71 2.43
N LEU A 22 -48.25 2.14 1.97
CA LEU A 22 -49.59 2.51 2.44
C LEU A 22 -49.82 2.14 3.92
N ASP A 23 -49.44 0.92 4.32
CA ASP A 23 -49.59 0.49 5.73
C ASP A 23 -48.74 1.30 6.70
N LEU A 24 -47.52 1.69 6.32
CA LEU A 24 -46.66 2.55 7.14
C LEU A 24 -47.19 3.98 7.26
N TYR A 25 -47.90 4.48 6.25
CA TYR A 25 -48.57 5.77 6.27
C TYR A 25 -49.83 5.73 7.16
N GLN A 26 -50.65 4.68 7.05
CA GLN A 26 -51.87 4.48 7.84
C GLN A 26 -51.58 4.10 9.31
N HIS A 27 -50.52 3.31 9.55
CA HIS A 27 -50.19 2.72 10.85
C HIS A 27 -48.72 2.99 11.25
N PRO A 28 -48.33 4.27 11.44
CA PRO A 28 -46.97 4.64 11.82
C PRO A 28 -46.57 4.03 13.17
N TYR A 29 -45.26 3.79 13.35
CA TYR A 29 -44.71 3.29 14.61
C TYR A 29 -44.78 4.37 15.71
N PRO A 30 -45.10 4.00 16.96
CA PRO A 30 -45.19 4.96 18.05
C PRO A 30 -43.84 5.59 18.39
N GLU A 31 -43.88 6.85 18.84
CA GLU A 31 -42.68 7.59 19.22
C GLU A 31 -42.07 7.06 20.53
N VAL A 32 -40.74 6.96 20.59
CA VAL A 32 -40.01 6.47 21.76
C VAL A 32 -39.35 7.66 22.47
N PRO A 33 -39.72 7.99 23.72
CA PRO A 33 -39.18 9.16 24.42
C PRO A 33 -37.69 8.99 24.74
N SER A 34 -36.94 10.09 24.69
CA SER A 34 -35.52 10.11 25.02
C SER A 34 -35.28 9.91 26.53
N PRO A 35 -34.32 9.07 26.96
CA PRO A 35 -34.05 8.87 28.39
C PRO A 35 -33.65 10.17 29.11
N PRO A 36 -34.13 10.45 30.35
CA PRO A 36 -33.98 11.76 31.00
C PRO A 36 -32.55 12.30 31.16
N ARG A 37 -31.54 11.42 31.16
CA ARG A 37 -30.12 11.81 31.26
C ARG A 37 -29.46 12.15 29.92
N VAL A 38 -30.07 11.81 28.79
CA VAL A 38 -29.52 12.02 27.44
C VAL A 38 -30.67 12.33 26.46
N PRO A 39 -31.04 13.61 26.27
CA PRO A 39 -32.17 14.00 25.41
C PRO A 39 -31.88 13.91 23.90
N LYS A 40 -30.68 13.44 23.51
CA LYS A 40 -30.22 13.48 22.11
C LYS A 40 -31.05 12.56 21.20
N ARG A 41 -31.58 13.11 20.12
CA ARG A 41 -32.29 12.38 19.05
C ARG A 41 -31.51 12.54 17.74
N ALA A 42 -31.57 11.53 16.89
CA ALA A 42 -30.96 11.52 15.57
C ALA A 42 -31.93 10.86 14.59
N SER A 43 -32.12 11.48 13.42
CA SER A 43 -33.11 11.04 12.42
C SER A 43 -32.42 10.57 11.16
N VAL A 44 -33.02 9.59 10.47
CA VAL A 44 -32.47 9.05 9.21
C VAL A 44 -33.56 8.84 8.15
N ALA A 45 -33.24 9.17 6.91
CA ALA A 45 -34.13 9.08 5.75
C ALA A 45 -33.86 7.80 4.93
N VAL A 46 -34.76 6.83 5.01
CA VAL A 46 -34.79 5.65 4.13
C VAL A 46 -35.49 6.06 2.83
N ILE A 47 -34.70 6.44 1.83
CA ILE A 47 -35.23 7.00 0.58
C ILE A 47 -35.31 5.89 -0.47
N ILE A 48 -36.49 5.74 -1.08
CA ILE A 48 -36.82 4.74 -2.09
C ILE A 48 -37.13 5.46 -3.41
N ARG A 49 -36.51 5.00 -4.51
CA ARG A 49 -36.90 5.38 -5.87
C ARG A 49 -37.31 4.14 -6.67
N ILE A 50 -37.96 4.35 -7.81
CA ILE A 50 -38.17 3.30 -8.81
C ILE A 50 -37.29 3.64 -10.02
N GLN A 51 -36.38 2.75 -10.39
CA GLN A 51 -35.54 2.89 -11.57
C GLN A 51 -36.32 2.40 -12.81
N PRO A 52 -36.56 3.24 -13.84
CA PRO A 52 -37.31 2.83 -15.02
C PRO A 52 -36.64 1.70 -15.80
N ASN A 53 -37.46 0.85 -16.42
CA ASN A 53 -37.00 -0.15 -17.38
C ASN A 53 -36.79 0.49 -18.76
N TYR A 54 -35.80 0.02 -19.52
CA TYR A 54 -35.54 0.49 -20.88
C TYR A 54 -36.76 0.36 -21.81
N THR A 55 -37.57 -0.71 -21.67
CA THR A 55 -38.76 -0.92 -22.52
C THR A 55 -40.00 -0.14 -22.05
N HIS A 56 -39.99 0.37 -20.82
CA HIS A 56 -41.08 1.14 -20.21
C HIS A 56 -40.51 2.45 -19.66
N TRP A 57 -39.95 3.26 -20.56
CA TRP A 57 -39.36 4.55 -20.20
C TRP A 57 -40.47 5.62 -20.03
N PRO A 58 -40.44 6.45 -18.97
CA PRO A 58 -41.41 7.51 -18.75
C PRO A 58 -41.43 8.56 -19.88
N PRO A 59 -42.58 9.20 -20.14
CA PRO A 59 -42.72 10.23 -21.17
C PRO A 59 -41.91 11.50 -20.83
N SER A 60 -41.84 12.44 -21.78
CA SER A 60 -40.93 13.57 -21.68
C SER A 60 -41.35 14.58 -20.59
N ARG A 61 -40.39 15.34 -20.06
CA ARG A 61 -40.61 16.32 -18.98
C ARG A 61 -41.64 17.43 -19.31
N ARG A 62 -42.03 17.60 -20.58
CA ARG A 62 -43.13 18.49 -20.99
C ARG A 62 -44.52 17.86 -20.77
N ASP A 63 -44.60 16.53 -20.84
CA ASP A 63 -45.83 15.77 -20.66
C ASP A 63 -46.10 15.54 -19.16
N GLU A 64 -45.05 15.42 -18.33
CA GLU A 64 -45.16 15.30 -16.86
C GLU A 64 -45.78 16.55 -16.19
N ALA A 65 -45.45 17.75 -16.69
CA ALA A 65 -45.98 19.01 -16.13
C ALA A 65 -47.52 19.10 -16.23
N ALA A 66 -48.09 18.60 -17.33
CA ALA A 66 -49.54 18.57 -17.56
C ALA A 66 -50.28 17.56 -16.65
N LEU A 67 -49.57 16.58 -16.08
CA LEU A 67 -50.10 15.63 -15.09
C LEU A 67 -49.94 16.14 -13.66
N HIS A 68 -48.87 16.89 -13.37
CA HIS A 68 -48.61 17.46 -12.05
C HIS A 68 -49.64 18.51 -11.61
N GLU A 69 -50.13 19.35 -12.54
CA GLU A 69 -51.17 20.34 -12.27
C GLU A 69 -52.53 19.72 -11.86
N GLN A 70 -52.74 18.42 -12.09
CA GLN A 70 -53.97 17.71 -11.70
C GLN A 70 -53.85 16.95 -10.37
N SER A 71 -52.65 16.72 -9.83
CA SER A 71 -52.45 15.79 -8.70
C SER A 71 -52.33 16.44 -7.31
N GLN A 72 -52.23 17.77 -7.20
CA GLN A 72 -52.07 18.46 -5.91
C GLN A 72 -53.35 18.54 -5.06
N ALA A 73 -54.49 18.05 -5.56
CA ALA A 73 -55.78 18.10 -4.87
C ALA A 73 -56.25 16.76 -4.27
N ILE A 74 -55.39 15.74 -4.21
CA ILE A 74 -55.75 14.35 -3.89
C ILE A 74 -55.00 13.85 -2.63
N SER A 75 -55.58 12.89 -1.90
CA SER A 75 -55.01 12.35 -0.65
C SER A 75 -53.63 11.71 -0.85
N VAL A 76 -52.82 11.60 0.21
CA VAL A 76 -51.51 10.95 0.13
C VAL A 76 -51.63 9.47 -0.24
N GLU A 77 -52.67 8.77 0.22
CA GLU A 77 -52.95 7.38 -0.17
C GLU A 77 -53.23 7.26 -1.67
N ASP A 78 -54.02 8.17 -2.21
CA ASP A 78 -54.30 8.23 -3.65
C ASP A 78 -53.05 8.58 -4.45
N ARG A 79 -52.20 9.50 -3.95
CA ARG A 79 -50.90 9.85 -4.58
C ARG A 79 -49.96 8.64 -4.64
N ILE A 80 -49.83 7.88 -3.56
CA ILE A 80 -49.02 6.64 -3.53
C ILE A 80 -49.59 5.63 -4.55
N ASN A 81 -50.90 5.37 -4.52
CA ASN A 81 -51.55 4.45 -5.45
C ASN A 81 -51.47 4.92 -6.92
N ALA A 82 -51.59 6.22 -7.19
CA ALA A 82 -51.47 6.80 -8.52
C ALA A 82 -50.04 6.70 -9.06
N PHE A 83 -49.03 6.93 -8.22
CA PHE A 83 -47.63 6.69 -8.56
C PHE A 83 -47.40 5.23 -8.94
N PHE A 84 -47.81 4.28 -8.10
CA PHE A 84 -47.62 2.87 -8.38
C PHE A 84 -48.41 2.36 -9.59
N LYS A 85 -49.49 3.01 -10.01
CA LYS A 85 -50.25 2.65 -11.24
C LYS A 85 -49.53 3.03 -12.55
N GLN A 86 -48.46 3.82 -12.53
CA GLN A 86 -47.77 4.24 -13.74
C GLN A 86 -47.03 3.06 -14.40
N ASP A 87 -47.08 2.97 -15.74
CA ASP A 87 -46.54 1.82 -16.49
C ASP A 87 -45.02 1.62 -16.26
N TRP A 88 -44.25 2.70 -16.26
CA TRP A 88 -42.81 2.66 -15.98
C TRP A 88 -42.48 2.27 -14.53
N VAL A 89 -43.41 2.51 -13.58
CA VAL A 89 -43.27 2.11 -12.17
C VAL A 89 -43.57 0.62 -12.00
N GLN A 90 -44.62 0.12 -12.64
CA GLN A 90 -44.98 -1.31 -12.62
C GLN A 90 -43.86 -2.22 -13.17
N HIS A 91 -43.12 -1.75 -14.16
CA HIS A 91 -42.04 -2.50 -14.81
C HIS A 91 -40.63 -2.15 -14.31
N GLY A 92 -40.51 -1.19 -13.38
CA GLY A 92 -39.24 -0.70 -12.85
C GLY A 92 -38.57 -1.62 -11.81
N ASP A 93 -37.45 -1.18 -11.28
CA ASP A 93 -36.72 -1.84 -10.18
C ASP A 93 -36.69 -0.89 -8.97
N PRO A 94 -37.26 -1.26 -7.80
CA PRO A 94 -37.27 -0.40 -6.62
C PRO A 94 -35.92 -0.42 -5.91
N GLU A 95 -35.37 0.76 -5.62
CA GLU A 95 -34.00 0.96 -5.12
C GLU A 95 -33.98 1.86 -3.89
N VAL A 96 -33.09 1.55 -2.93
CA VAL A 96 -32.90 2.32 -1.70
C VAL A 96 -31.59 3.08 -1.76
N LEU A 97 -31.59 4.35 -1.34
CA LEU A 97 -30.40 5.18 -1.23
C LEU A 97 -29.62 4.87 0.05
N PHE A 98 -28.35 4.50 -0.10
CA PHE A 98 -27.38 4.43 0.98
C PHE A 98 -26.28 5.47 0.78
N ILE A 99 -25.75 5.99 1.90
CA ILE A 99 -24.53 6.80 1.94
C ILE A 99 -23.36 5.97 2.49
N LYS A 100 -22.16 6.27 2.02
CA LYS A 100 -20.91 5.96 2.72
C LYS A 100 -20.44 7.25 3.37
N ARG A 101 -20.38 7.28 4.70
CA ARG A 101 -19.92 8.46 5.46
C ARG A 101 -18.47 8.79 5.11
N ALA A 102 -18.13 10.07 4.99
CA ALA A 102 -16.76 10.52 4.78
C ALA A 102 -15.86 10.20 6.01
N ALA A 103 -14.57 9.99 5.78
CA ALA A 103 -13.65 9.74 6.89
C ALA A 103 -13.35 11.03 7.65
N ARG A 104 -13.66 11.02 8.96
CA ARG A 104 -13.34 12.11 9.89
C ARG A 104 -12.39 11.61 10.96
N VAL A 105 -11.29 12.33 11.18
CA VAL A 105 -10.31 12.01 12.24
C VAL A 105 -11.00 12.09 13.60
N GLY A 106 -11.13 10.95 14.28
CA GLY A 106 -11.80 10.83 15.58
C GLY A 106 -13.29 10.45 15.54
N ASP A 107 -13.94 10.34 14.37
CA ASP A 107 -15.30 9.78 14.29
C ASP A 107 -15.26 8.26 14.43
N LYS A 108 -16.14 7.73 15.30
CA LYS A 108 -16.32 6.30 15.57
C LYS A 108 -17.10 5.59 14.46
N TRP A 109 -17.70 6.33 13.54
CA TRP A 109 -18.52 5.85 12.42
C TRP A 109 -17.94 6.19 11.04
N THR A 110 -16.64 6.46 10.99
CA THR A 110 -15.86 6.71 9.76
C THR A 110 -16.08 5.60 8.72
N SER A 111 -16.28 5.98 7.45
CA SER A 111 -16.52 5.09 6.30
C SER A 111 -17.68 4.07 6.45
N HIS A 112 -18.59 4.23 7.42
CA HIS A 112 -19.73 3.32 7.61
C HIS A 112 -20.85 3.57 6.59
N VAL A 113 -21.51 2.50 6.17
CA VAL A 113 -22.70 2.57 5.32
C VAL A 113 -23.93 2.92 6.17
N ALA A 114 -24.55 4.04 5.85
CA ALA A 114 -25.70 4.61 6.56
C ALA A 114 -26.81 5.00 5.58
N PHE A 115 -27.94 5.44 6.13
CA PHE A 115 -28.91 6.28 5.42
C PHE A 115 -28.50 7.75 5.61
N PRO A 116 -28.90 8.67 4.72
CA PRO A 116 -28.78 10.10 5.00
C PRO A 116 -29.45 10.45 6.33
N GLY A 117 -28.80 11.25 7.17
CA GLY A 117 -29.36 11.62 8.47
C GLY A 117 -28.32 11.88 9.56
N GLY A 118 -28.67 12.84 10.42
CA GLY A 118 -27.84 13.29 11.52
C GLY A 118 -28.65 13.60 12.77
N ARG A 119 -28.21 14.61 13.51
CA ARG A 119 -28.76 14.93 14.83
C ARG A 119 -29.93 15.89 14.65
N ARG A 120 -31.00 15.71 15.43
CA ARG A 120 -32.04 16.72 15.52
C ARG A 120 -31.49 17.98 16.20
N ASP A 121 -31.63 19.10 15.51
CA ASP A 121 -31.23 20.43 15.95
C ASP A 121 -32.41 21.20 16.58
N PRO A 122 -32.14 22.27 17.35
CA PRO A 122 -33.19 23.01 18.05
C PRO A 122 -34.19 23.73 17.13
N GLU A 123 -33.80 23.95 15.87
CA GLU A 123 -34.61 24.61 14.85
C GLU A 123 -35.51 23.62 14.07
N ASP A 124 -35.27 22.31 14.20
CA ASP A 124 -36.10 21.28 13.59
C ASP A 124 -37.44 21.14 14.34
N ALA A 125 -38.55 21.41 13.63
CA ALA A 125 -39.91 21.32 14.16
C ALA A 125 -40.21 19.96 14.80
N ASP A 126 -39.82 18.87 14.14
CA ASP A 126 -39.92 17.50 14.64
C ASP A 126 -38.76 16.62 14.14
N ASP A 127 -38.82 15.32 14.44
CA ASP A 127 -37.81 14.37 14.00
C ASP A 127 -37.90 14.06 12.48
N LEU A 128 -39.03 14.33 11.82
CA LEU A 128 -39.21 14.14 10.38
C LEU A 128 -38.55 15.30 9.62
N ALA A 129 -38.74 16.54 10.07
CA ALA A 129 -38.06 17.73 9.57
C ALA A 129 -36.53 17.57 9.64
N ALA A 130 -36.01 17.01 10.73
CA ALA A 130 -34.60 16.66 10.84
C ALA A 130 -34.15 15.66 9.76
N ALA A 131 -34.95 14.62 9.45
CA ALA A 131 -34.63 13.67 8.38
C ALA A 131 -34.62 14.33 6.98
N VAL A 132 -35.55 15.26 6.73
CA VAL A 132 -35.64 16.03 5.47
C VAL A 132 -34.46 16.99 5.32
N ARG A 133 -34.16 17.78 6.36
CA ARG A 133 -33.02 18.72 6.37
C ARG A 133 -31.71 17.99 6.13
N GLU A 134 -31.44 16.93 6.90
CA GLU A 134 -30.19 16.19 6.79
C GLU A 134 -30.05 15.50 5.42
N ALA A 135 -31.14 14.98 4.82
CA ALA A 135 -31.09 14.44 3.46
C ALA A 135 -30.79 15.51 2.40
N TRP A 136 -31.34 16.72 2.54
CA TRP A 136 -31.01 17.84 1.67
C TRP A 136 -29.58 18.34 1.88
N GLU A 137 -29.10 18.41 3.11
CA GLU A 137 -27.75 18.88 3.46
C GLU A 137 -26.67 17.86 3.04
N GLU A 138 -26.84 16.57 3.37
CA GLU A 138 -25.84 15.52 3.12
C GLU A 138 -25.76 15.09 1.64
N VAL A 139 -26.90 14.96 0.93
CA VAL A 139 -26.95 14.43 -0.45
C VAL A 139 -27.68 15.31 -1.46
N GLY A 140 -28.25 16.45 -1.05
CA GLY A 140 -28.84 17.42 -1.96
C GLY A 140 -30.13 16.97 -2.65
N ILE A 141 -30.79 15.93 -2.12
CA ILE A 141 -32.04 15.39 -2.64
C ILE A 141 -33.22 16.15 -2.05
N ASP A 142 -34.14 16.59 -2.90
CA ASP A 142 -35.35 17.24 -2.43
C ASP A 142 -36.37 16.20 -1.97
N LEU A 143 -36.69 16.23 -0.67
CA LEU A 143 -37.75 15.43 -0.07
C LEU A 143 -39.00 16.27 0.27
N SER A 144 -39.12 17.47 -0.32
CA SER A 144 -40.36 18.25 -0.31
C SER A 144 -41.52 17.46 -0.94
N GLU A 145 -42.75 17.84 -0.59
CA GLU A 145 -43.96 17.18 -1.08
C GLU A 145 -44.15 17.28 -2.61
N GLU A 146 -43.39 18.12 -3.31
CA GLU A 146 -43.41 18.19 -4.78
C GLU A 146 -42.69 17.01 -5.42
N ASN A 147 -41.59 16.54 -4.81
CA ASN A 147 -40.67 15.56 -5.41
C ASN A 147 -40.70 14.19 -4.71
N ALA A 148 -41.16 14.13 -3.46
CA ALA A 148 -41.28 12.89 -2.68
C ALA A 148 -42.56 12.84 -1.83
N ILE A 149 -42.89 11.65 -1.35
CA ILE A 149 -43.95 11.39 -0.37
C ILE A 149 -43.30 10.81 0.90
N ALA A 150 -43.57 11.42 2.05
CA ALA A 150 -43.26 10.82 3.35
C ALA A 150 -44.27 9.71 3.66
N THR A 151 -43.81 8.46 3.69
CA THR A 151 -44.65 7.25 3.80
C THR A 151 -44.72 6.67 5.22
N GLY A 152 -44.25 7.43 6.22
CA GLY A 152 -44.25 7.02 7.63
C GLY A 152 -42.85 6.75 8.19
N ASN A 153 -42.79 5.98 9.28
CA ASN A 153 -41.58 5.71 10.06
C ASN A 153 -41.40 4.21 10.37
N LEU A 154 -40.17 3.81 10.72
CA LEU A 154 -39.88 2.49 11.30
C LEU A 154 -39.67 2.62 12.80
N SER A 155 -39.58 1.50 13.53
CA SER A 155 -39.46 1.54 14.99
C SER A 155 -38.24 2.35 15.45
N GLN A 156 -38.49 3.41 16.23
CA GLN A 156 -37.45 4.19 16.89
C GLN A 156 -36.70 3.32 17.92
N ARG A 157 -35.40 3.56 18.10
CA ARG A 157 -34.56 2.72 18.98
C ARG A 157 -33.56 3.51 19.82
N ILE A 158 -33.48 3.18 21.11
CA ILE A 158 -32.49 3.76 22.02
C ILE A 158 -31.13 3.10 21.78
N VAL A 159 -30.17 3.89 21.31
CA VAL A 159 -28.77 3.48 21.13
C VAL A 159 -28.03 3.63 22.45
N THR A 160 -27.27 2.61 22.87
CA THR A 160 -26.51 2.60 24.14
C THR A 160 -25.00 2.48 23.92
N SER A 161 -24.22 2.90 24.91
CA SER A 161 -22.77 2.80 24.94
C SER A 161 -22.23 1.37 24.96
N ALA A 162 -20.93 1.24 24.70
CA ALA A 162 -20.20 0.00 24.93
C ALA A 162 -20.37 -0.47 26.37
N TRP A 163 -20.63 -1.76 26.53
CA TRP A 163 -21.05 -2.37 27.78
C TRP A 163 -22.30 -1.76 28.48
N GLY A 164 -23.28 -1.27 27.69
CA GLY A 164 -24.74 -1.22 27.99
C GLY A 164 -25.22 -0.20 29.05
N LYS A 165 -24.27 0.51 29.65
CA LYS A 165 -24.44 1.29 30.89
C LYS A 165 -25.09 2.66 30.71
N GLN A 166 -25.06 3.21 29.50
CA GLN A 166 -25.48 4.60 29.23
C GLN A 166 -26.22 4.69 27.89
N ALA A 167 -27.37 5.33 27.85
CA ALA A 167 -28.00 5.73 26.58
C ALA A 167 -27.12 6.79 25.89
N LEU A 168 -27.08 6.78 24.56
CA LEU A 168 -26.31 7.73 23.75
C LEU A 168 -27.22 8.66 22.93
N MET A 169 -28.30 8.10 22.36
CA MET A 169 -29.31 8.82 21.58
C MET A 169 -30.53 7.92 21.33
N THR A 170 -31.66 8.51 20.94
CA THR A 170 -32.75 7.80 20.24
C THR A 170 -32.55 7.97 18.73
N LEU A 171 -32.63 6.88 17.97
CA LEU A 171 -32.53 6.87 16.49
C LEU A 171 -33.94 6.75 15.88
N CYS A 172 -34.27 7.66 14.95
CA CYS A 172 -35.60 7.89 14.41
C CYS A 172 -35.63 7.73 12.88
N PRO A 173 -35.92 6.52 12.36
CA PRO A 173 -35.95 6.25 10.91
C PRO A 173 -37.31 6.60 10.26
N TYR A 174 -37.27 7.38 9.17
CA TYR A 174 -38.42 7.76 8.32
C TYR A 174 -38.26 7.24 6.90
N ILE A 175 -39.35 6.94 6.19
CA ILE A 175 -39.31 6.40 4.83
C ILE A 175 -39.93 7.38 3.82
N PHE A 176 -39.20 7.64 2.74
CA PHE A 176 -39.59 8.56 1.68
C PHE A 176 -39.64 7.84 0.33
N LEU A 177 -40.69 8.10 -0.46
CA LEU A 177 -40.85 7.61 -1.82
C LEU A 177 -40.65 8.76 -2.81
N VAL A 178 -39.60 8.70 -3.62
CA VAL A 178 -39.34 9.66 -4.70
C VAL A 178 -40.31 9.39 -5.85
N THR A 179 -41.07 10.41 -6.26
CA THR A 179 -42.16 10.26 -7.25
C THR A 179 -41.80 10.68 -8.68
N THR A 180 -40.62 11.29 -8.89
CA THR A 180 -40.13 11.67 -10.22
C THR A 180 -38.98 10.77 -10.69
N HIS A 181 -38.98 10.46 -11.99
CA HIS A 181 -37.88 9.73 -12.63
C HIS A 181 -36.69 10.63 -12.98
N ALA A 182 -36.93 11.94 -13.17
CA ALA A 182 -35.98 12.91 -13.73
C ALA A 182 -35.28 13.73 -12.64
N MET A 183 -34.72 13.06 -11.64
CA MET A 183 -34.06 13.73 -10.52
C MET A 183 -32.81 14.52 -10.94
N PRO A 184 -32.58 15.72 -10.37
CA PRO A 184 -31.31 16.41 -10.49
C PRO A 184 -30.13 15.57 -9.93
N PRO A 185 -28.90 15.72 -10.46
CA PRO A 185 -27.75 15.00 -9.93
C PRO A 185 -27.47 15.35 -8.45
N LEU A 186 -27.50 14.34 -7.57
CA LEU A 186 -27.29 14.47 -6.11
C LEU A 186 -26.09 15.37 -5.74
N ARG A 187 -26.24 16.29 -4.79
CA ARG A 187 -25.18 17.24 -4.38
C ARG A 187 -24.62 16.79 -3.04
N LEU A 188 -23.46 16.13 -3.08
CA LEU A 188 -22.90 15.46 -1.90
C LEU A 188 -22.12 16.45 -1.02
N GLN A 189 -22.40 16.44 0.28
CA GLN A 189 -21.70 17.24 1.30
C GLN A 189 -20.31 16.62 1.54
N PRO A 190 -19.19 17.25 1.13
CA PRO A 190 -17.89 16.58 1.09
C PRO A 190 -17.34 16.16 2.46
N THR A 191 -17.74 16.85 3.52
CA THR A 191 -17.28 16.51 4.88
C THR A 191 -18.10 15.40 5.52
N GLU A 192 -19.30 15.10 5.01
CA GLU A 192 -20.25 14.13 5.59
C GLU A 192 -20.41 12.86 4.74
N VAL A 193 -20.50 13.01 3.41
CA VAL A 193 -20.79 11.91 2.47
C VAL A 193 -19.65 11.74 1.47
N ALA A 194 -18.97 10.59 1.54
CA ALA A 194 -17.97 10.22 0.55
C ALA A 194 -18.59 9.74 -0.77
N SER A 195 -19.67 8.97 -0.68
CA SER A 195 -20.38 8.42 -1.84
C SER A 195 -21.80 8.02 -1.51
N THR A 196 -22.64 7.97 -2.54
CA THR A 196 -24.02 7.48 -2.49
C THR A 196 -24.20 6.29 -3.44
N HIS A 197 -25.11 5.40 -3.06
CA HIS A 197 -25.31 4.11 -3.69
C HIS A 197 -26.80 3.78 -3.73
N TRP A 198 -27.38 3.69 -4.93
CA TRP A 198 -28.75 3.19 -5.13
C TRP A 198 -28.71 1.67 -5.26
N VAL A 199 -29.40 0.96 -4.36
CA VAL A 199 -29.33 -0.50 -4.26
C VAL A 199 -30.73 -1.12 -4.46
N PRO A 200 -30.93 -1.98 -5.46
CA PRO A 200 -32.20 -2.68 -5.67
C PRO A 200 -32.65 -3.50 -4.47
N LEU A 201 -33.93 -3.40 -4.10
CA LEU A 201 -34.53 -4.19 -3.01
C LEU A 201 -34.33 -5.71 -3.24
N ARG A 202 -34.43 -6.19 -4.49
CA ARG A 202 -34.14 -7.59 -4.85
C ARG A 202 -32.71 -8.03 -4.51
N ALA A 203 -31.73 -7.12 -4.59
CA ALA A 203 -30.35 -7.41 -4.18
C ALA A 203 -30.23 -7.49 -2.65
N LEU A 204 -30.94 -6.63 -1.92
CA LEU A 204 -31.02 -6.66 -0.45
C LEU A 204 -31.76 -7.89 0.08
N LEU A 205 -32.74 -8.42 -0.65
CA LEU A 205 -33.50 -9.63 -0.31
C LEU A 205 -32.73 -10.93 -0.62
N SER A 206 -31.85 -10.91 -1.61
CA SER A 206 -31.09 -12.09 -2.06
C SER A 206 -30.24 -12.75 -0.96
N PRO A 207 -30.42 -14.06 -0.68
CA PRO A 207 -29.57 -14.82 0.23
C PRO A 207 -28.09 -14.84 -0.17
N ALA A 208 -27.78 -14.71 -1.47
CA ALA A 208 -26.41 -14.69 -1.99
C ALA A 208 -25.60 -13.47 -1.52
N GLN A 209 -26.26 -12.40 -1.04
CA GLN A 209 -25.60 -11.21 -0.51
C GLN A 209 -25.34 -11.26 1.00
N ARG A 210 -25.78 -12.32 1.71
CA ARG A 210 -25.56 -12.48 3.15
C ARG A 210 -24.09 -12.79 3.44
N THR A 211 -23.49 -12.08 4.39
CA THR A 211 -22.08 -12.21 4.77
C THR A 211 -21.86 -11.81 6.23
N TYR A 212 -20.62 -11.72 6.68
CA TYR A 212 -20.27 -11.38 8.06
C TYR A 212 -19.29 -10.20 8.14
N TRP A 213 -19.51 -9.31 9.12
CA TRP A 213 -18.53 -8.32 9.56
C TRP A 213 -17.73 -8.87 10.76
N TYR A 214 -16.41 -8.71 10.74
CA TYR A 214 -15.50 -9.25 11.77
C TYR A 214 -14.90 -8.12 12.62
N GLN A 215 -15.49 -7.89 13.79
CA GLN A 215 -15.07 -6.84 14.72
C GLN A 215 -14.18 -7.41 15.83
N ASP A 216 -13.04 -6.76 16.10
CA ASP A 216 -12.27 -7.06 17.30
C ASP A 216 -12.98 -6.47 18.53
N VAL A 217 -13.14 -7.30 19.56
CA VAL A 217 -13.76 -6.95 20.85
C VAL A 217 -12.83 -7.21 22.04
N SER A 218 -11.59 -7.64 21.81
CA SER A 218 -10.60 -7.96 22.85
C SER A 218 -10.28 -6.77 23.77
N THR A 219 -10.17 -5.57 23.20
CA THR A 219 -10.02 -4.29 23.92
C THR A 219 -11.18 -3.96 24.83
N ARG A 220 -12.35 -4.55 24.55
CA ARG A 220 -13.53 -4.43 25.39
C ARG A 220 -13.47 -5.50 26.48
N THR A 221 -12.93 -6.70 26.21
CA THR A 221 -13.06 -7.86 27.08
C THR A 221 -12.01 -8.02 28.18
N ALA A 222 -10.78 -7.55 27.94
CA ALA A 222 -9.73 -7.53 28.96
C ALA A 222 -10.11 -6.60 30.14
N ARG A 223 -9.64 -6.94 31.35
CA ARG A 223 -9.91 -6.19 32.58
C ARG A 223 -8.87 -5.13 32.89
N THR A 224 -7.65 -5.25 32.37
CA THR A 224 -6.56 -4.30 32.56
C THR A 224 -6.03 -3.75 31.23
N GLU A 225 -5.26 -2.66 31.29
CA GLU A 225 -4.71 -2.02 30.10
C GLU A 225 -3.43 -2.69 29.57
N PHE A 226 -2.94 -3.76 30.19
CA PHE A 226 -1.76 -4.49 29.73
C PHE A 226 -2.01 -5.22 28.40
N ASP A 227 -1.11 -5.03 27.43
CA ASP A 227 -1.29 -5.59 26.08
C ASP A 227 -1.19 -7.12 26.03
N LEU A 228 -0.53 -7.75 27.00
CA LEU A 228 -0.51 -9.21 27.15
C LEU A 228 -1.89 -9.80 27.46
N GLU A 229 -2.69 -9.15 28.31
CA GLU A 229 -4.05 -9.61 28.61
C GLU A 229 -4.95 -9.46 27.38
N LYS A 230 -4.85 -8.34 26.65
CA LYS A 230 -5.58 -8.09 25.40
C LYS A 230 -5.18 -9.06 24.30
N TRP A 231 -3.89 -9.33 24.14
CA TRP A 231 -3.34 -10.30 23.19
C TRP A 231 -3.86 -11.71 23.48
N PHE A 232 -3.85 -12.11 24.76
CA PHE A 232 -4.39 -13.40 25.22
C PHE A 232 -5.91 -13.52 24.95
N HIS A 233 -6.70 -12.48 25.27
CA HIS A 233 -8.14 -12.45 24.95
C HIS A 233 -8.39 -12.54 23.44
N ARG A 234 -7.58 -11.85 22.63
CA ARG A 234 -7.65 -11.89 21.16
C ARG A 234 -7.28 -13.27 20.59
N LEU A 235 -6.31 -13.96 21.20
CA LEU A 235 -5.93 -15.32 20.83
C LEU A 235 -7.05 -16.32 21.17
N ALA A 236 -7.55 -16.26 22.42
CA ALA A 236 -8.53 -17.20 22.97
C ALA A 236 -9.95 -17.04 22.38
N LEU A 237 -10.39 -15.80 22.12
CA LEU A 237 -11.74 -15.52 21.63
C LEU A 237 -11.79 -15.30 20.11
N GLY A 238 -10.71 -14.79 19.50
CA GLY A 238 -10.72 -14.33 18.12
C GLY A 238 -11.56 -13.07 17.92
N LYS A 239 -12.08 -12.87 16.69
CA LYS A 239 -12.94 -11.73 16.35
C LYS A 239 -14.41 -12.08 16.51
N MET A 240 -15.23 -11.10 16.89
CA MET A 240 -16.67 -11.24 16.94
C MET A 240 -17.27 -11.03 15.54
N MET A 241 -18.10 -11.97 15.11
CA MET A 241 -18.79 -12.01 13.83
C MET A 241 -20.20 -11.41 13.98
N PHE A 242 -20.55 -10.45 13.14
CA PHE A 242 -21.87 -9.82 13.04
C PHE A 242 -22.49 -10.11 11.67
N ALA A 243 -23.82 -10.18 11.60
CA ALA A 243 -24.53 -10.23 10.32
C ALA A 243 -24.21 -8.98 9.46
N ALA A 244 -24.00 -9.19 8.17
CA ALA A 244 -23.76 -8.15 7.19
C ALA A 244 -24.42 -8.52 5.84
N VAL A 245 -24.73 -7.51 5.04
CA VAL A 245 -25.24 -7.67 3.67
C VAL A 245 -24.31 -6.93 2.72
N ARG A 246 -23.85 -7.62 1.66
CA ARG A 246 -23.11 -7.00 0.57
C ARG A 246 -24.08 -6.24 -0.33
N LEU A 247 -23.88 -4.93 -0.45
CA LEU A 247 -24.65 -4.10 -1.36
C LEU A 247 -24.10 -4.24 -2.78
N ILE A 248 -25.01 -4.40 -3.74
CA ILE A 248 -24.72 -4.31 -5.18
C ILE A 248 -25.53 -3.12 -5.70
N PRO A 249 -24.92 -1.94 -5.84
CA PRO A 249 -25.61 -0.79 -6.37
C PRO A 249 -25.79 -0.87 -7.89
N SER A 250 -26.90 -0.33 -8.38
CA SER A 250 -27.15 -0.08 -9.80
C SER A 250 -26.52 1.24 -10.26
N GLU A 251 -26.56 2.26 -9.39
CA GLU A 251 -25.97 3.58 -9.59
C GLU A 251 -25.15 3.96 -8.36
N SER A 252 -24.00 4.60 -8.57
CA SER A 252 -23.17 5.14 -7.49
C SER A 252 -22.57 6.47 -7.88
N LYS A 253 -22.65 7.45 -6.98
CA LYS A 253 -22.04 8.77 -7.13
C LYS A 253 -21.04 9.01 -6.02
N TYR A 254 -19.83 9.41 -6.37
CA TYR A 254 -18.74 9.67 -5.44
C TYR A 254 -18.49 11.19 -5.36
N CYS A 255 -18.12 11.70 -4.19
CA CYS A 255 -17.98 13.14 -3.96
C CYS A 255 -16.59 13.65 -4.35
N SER A 256 -16.47 14.39 -5.46
CA SER A 256 -15.16 14.68 -6.09
C SER A 256 -14.19 15.55 -5.31
N SER A 257 -14.66 16.23 -4.27
CA SER A 257 -13.91 17.19 -3.46
C SER A 257 -13.40 16.62 -2.13
N ILE A 258 -13.68 15.36 -1.81
CA ILE A 258 -13.09 14.68 -0.64
C ILE A 258 -11.69 14.15 -1.00
N ALA A 259 -10.76 14.16 -0.05
CA ALA A 259 -9.42 13.63 -0.24
C ALA A 259 -9.40 12.12 -0.60
N GLU A 260 -10.45 11.37 -0.25
CA GLU A 260 -10.62 9.94 -0.58
C GLU A 260 -11.15 9.65 -2.01
N PHE A 261 -11.64 10.64 -2.77
CA PHE A 261 -12.30 10.40 -4.07
C PHE A 261 -11.30 10.22 -5.19
N MET A 262 -10.38 11.17 -5.32
CA MET A 262 -9.15 10.88 -6.02
C MET A 262 -8.42 9.92 -5.10
N PRO A 263 -8.05 8.71 -5.54
CA PRO A 263 -7.06 7.98 -4.78
C PRO A 263 -5.82 8.88 -4.72
N GLU A 264 -5.47 9.37 -3.53
CA GLU A 264 -4.14 9.94 -3.31
C GLU A 264 -3.13 8.99 -3.94
N GLU A 265 -2.17 9.49 -4.72
CA GLU A 265 -1.13 8.64 -5.34
C GLU A 265 -0.62 7.70 -4.25
N PRO A 266 -0.82 6.38 -4.37
CA PRO A 266 -0.88 5.55 -3.19
C PRO A 266 0.47 5.60 -2.49
N MET A 267 0.47 6.23 -1.30
CA MET A 267 1.51 6.04 -0.29
C MET A 267 1.56 4.53 -0.02
N ARG A 268 2.54 3.86 -0.62
CA ARG A 268 2.46 2.42 -0.83
C ARG A 268 3.41 1.64 0.05
N ASN A 269 2.84 0.53 0.51
CA ASN A 269 3.45 -0.66 1.07
C ASN A 269 4.17 -0.55 2.42
N GLU A 270 3.38 -0.98 3.39
CA GLU A 270 3.74 -2.13 4.22
C GLU A 270 2.74 -3.28 3.93
N PRO A 271 2.84 -4.49 4.52
CA PRO A 271 2.60 -5.69 3.73
C PRO A 271 1.44 -6.56 4.23
N ARG A 272 0.71 -7.18 3.28
CA ARG A 272 0.03 -8.45 3.59
C ARG A 272 0.87 -9.64 3.17
N ARG A 273 1.59 -10.17 4.15
CA ARG A 273 2.04 -11.57 4.12
C ARG A 273 0.84 -12.50 3.97
N SER A 274 1.14 -13.64 3.36
CA SER A 274 0.30 -14.81 3.19
C SER A 274 -0.39 -15.26 4.48
N ASN A 275 -1.55 -15.90 4.32
CA ASN A 275 -1.83 -17.07 5.13
C ASN A 275 -2.13 -18.25 4.22
N ILE A 276 -1.32 -19.29 4.42
CA ILE A 276 -1.45 -20.63 3.89
C ILE A 276 -2.86 -21.15 4.21
N THR A 277 -3.62 -21.57 3.20
CA THR A 277 -4.76 -22.47 3.41
C THR A 277 -4.26 -23.91 3.46
N ILE A 278 -4.13 -24.44 4.68
CA ILE A 278 -4.28 -25.88 4.92
C ILE A 278 -5.78 -26.19 4.67
N PRO A 279 -6.13 -27.24 3.91
CA PRO A 279 -7.46 -27.34 3.32
C PRO A 279 -8.51 -27.85 4.31
N LEU A 280 -9.59 -27.08 4.52
CA LEU A 280 -10.86 -27.61 5.02
C LEU A 280 -12.06 -26.71 4.64
N TYR A 281 -12.97 -27.25 3.82
CA TYR A 281 -14.24 -26.69 3.33
C TYR A 281 -14.19 -25.35 2.55
N GLY A 282 -14.73 -25.38 1.33
CA GLY A 282 -14.47 -24.36 0.31
C GLY A 282 -15.40 -23.14 0.32
N ALA A 283 -14.81 -21.99 0.01
CA ALA A 283 -15.39 -20.86 -0.73
C ALA A 283 -14.24 -19.95 -1.19
N SER A 284 -14.21 -19.55 -2.47
CA SER A 284 -13.18 -18.63 -2.99
C SER A 284 -13.57 -17.17 -2.70
N TRP A 285 -12.62 -16.36 -2.24
CA TRP A 285 -12.84 -14.94 -1.94
C TRP A 285 -11.82 -14.05 -2.66
N HIS A 286 -12.25 -13.35 -3.71
CA HIS A 286 -11.44 -12.33 -4.37
C HIS A 286 -11.46 -11.00 -3.58
N LYS A 287 -10.32 -10.31 -3.53
CA LYS A 287 -10.20 -8.94 -3.01
C LYS A 287 -10.34 -7.91 -4.15
N PRO A 288 -11.19 -6.89 -4.01
CA PRO A 288 -11.36 -5.83 -5.01
C PRO A 288 -10.33 -4.68 -4.86
N ARG A 289 -10.26 -3.78 -5.85
CA ARG A 289 -9.07 -3.06 -6.29
C ARG A 289 -8.82 -1.63 -5.74
N SER A 290 -9.74 -1.04 -4.97
CA SER A 290 -9.76 0.40 -4.60
C SER A 290 -10.73 0.68 -3.41
N PRO A 291 -10.70 1.85 -2.72
CA PRO A 291 -11.77 2.28 -1.80
C PRO A 291 -13.16 2.48 -2.44
N VAL A 292 -13.21 2.55 -3.78
CA VAL A 292 -14.42 2.48 -4.64
C VAL A 292 -14.97 1.05 -4.74
N ASP A 293 -14.12 0.08 -4.44
CA ASP A 293 -14.18 -1.33 -4.86
C ASP A 293 -14.38 -2.28 -3.67
N LEU A 294 -13.95 -1.88 -2.46
CA LEU A 294 -14.25 -2.58 -1.21
C LEU A 294 -15.74 -2.93 -1.15
N PRO A 295 -16.12 -4.16 -0.79
CA PRO A 295 -17.52 -4.55 -0.77
C PRO A 295 -18.27 -3.62 0.19
N LEU A 296 -19.27 -2.91 -0.33
CA LEU A 296 -20.15 -2.07 0.47
C LEU A 296 -20.93 -2.99 1.42
N LEU A 297 -20.56 -2.99 2.70
CA LEU A 297 -21.17 -3.85 3.71
C LEU A 297 -22.15 -3.05 4.56
N LEU A 298 -23.43 -3.39 4.43
CA LEU A 298 -24.49 -2.94 5.33
C LEU A 298 -24.47 -3.84 6.58
N TRP A 299 -24.12 -3.28 7.73
CA TRP A 299 -24.07 -3.98 9.02
C TRP A 299 -24.38 -3.02 10.18
N GLY A 300 -24.61 -3.57 11.38
CA GLY A 300 -24.85 -2.77 12.58
C GLY A 300 -26.23 -2.12 12.63
N LEU A 301 -26.32 -0.87 13.09
CA LEU A 301 -27.60 -0.16 13.27
C LEU A 301 -28.37 0.02 11.96
N THR A 302 -27.68 0.41 10.88
CA THR A 302 -28.27 0.58 9.54
C THR A 302 -28.87 -0.72 9.02
N LEU A 303 -28.18 -1.86 9.21
CA LEU A 303 -28.73 -3.17 8.87
C LEU A 303 -29.93 -3.54 9.76
N GLY A 304 -29.93 -3.12 11.03
CA GLY A 304 -31.09 -3.30 11.91
C GLY A 304 -32.33 -2.58 11.39
N VAL A 305 -32.19 -1.30 11.01
CA VAL A 305 -33.28 -0.50 10.42
C VAL A 305 -33.75 -1.10 9.09
N MET A 306 -32.82 -1.42 8.18
CA MET A 306 -33.16 -2.04 6.90
C MET A 306 -33.80 -3.42 7.08
N GLY A 307 -33.32 -4.22 8.04
CA GLY A 307 -33.84 -5.54 8.35
C GLY A 307 -35.29 -5.50 8.83
N ASP A 308 -35.65 -4.50 9.65
CA ASP A 308 -37.04 -4.29 10.07
C ASP A 308 -37.97 -3.92 8.90
N PHE A 309 -37.48 -3.23 7.86
CA PHE A 309 -38.24 -2.96 6.62
C PHE A 309 -38.34 -4.19 5.71
N LEU A 310 -37.23 -4.92 5.51
CA LEU A 310 -37.20 -6.11 4.67
C LEU A 310 -38.05 -7.27 5.23
N ASP A 311 -38.26 -7.33 6.55
CA ASP A 311 -39.17 -8.28 7.20
C ASP A 311 -40.65 -8.04 6.85
N MET A 312 -40.99 -6.85 6.33
CA MET A 312 -42.33 -6.54 5.84
C MET A 312 -42.58 -7.03 4.41
N LEU A 313 -41.53 -7.39 3.65
CA LEU A 313 -41.59 -7.80 2.24
C LEU A 313 -41.72 -9.34 2.10
N PRO A 314 -42.88 -9.88 1.68
CA PRO A 314 -43.04 -11.31 1.45
C PRO A 314 -42.12 -11.80 0.31
N PRO A 315 -41.67 -13.08 0.33
CA PRO A 315 -41.92 -14.12 1.33
C PRO A 315 -40.83 -14.16 2.43
N HIS A 316 -40.08 -13.06 2.62
CA HIS A 316 -38.91 -13.06 3.48
C HIS A 316 -39.28 -12.90 4.96
N ASN A 317 -38.43 -13.46 5.81
CA ASN A 317 -38.57 -13.47 7.26
C ASN A 317 -37.22 -13.08 7.85
N ALA A 318 -37.19 -12.23 8.88
CA ALA A 318 -35.98 -11.77 9.55
C ALA A 318 -35.08 -12.92 10.03
N LEU A 319 -35.63 -14.12 10.29
CA LEU A 319 -34.86 -15.35 10.57
C LEU A 319 -33.92 -15.78 9.45
N GLN A 320 -34.24 -15.48 8.18
CA GLN A 320 -33.39 -15.75 7.01
C GLN A 320 -32.40 -14.60 6.73
N ILE A 321 -32.74 -13.39 7.15
CA ILE A 321 -31.91 -12.19 6.95
C ILE A 321 -30.86 -12.06 8.06
N TRP A 322 -31.19 -12.49 9.28
CA TRP A 322 -30.42 -12.21 10.48
C TRP A 322 -29.71 -13.45 11.06
N THR A 323 -28.40 -13.33 11.31
CA THR A 323 -27.62 -14.34 12.04
C THR A 323 -27.17 -13.81 13.39
N TYR A 324 -27.37 -14.62 14.43
CA TYR A 324 -26.91 -14.33 15.78
C TYR A 324 -25.38 -14.10 15.86
N PRO A 325 -24.91 -12.99 16.48
CA PRO A 325 -23.48 -12.71 16.60
C PRO A 325 -22.70 -13.80 17.33
N THR A 326 -21.50 -14.14 16.85
CA THR A 326 -20.68 -15.22 17.45
C THR A 326 -19.19 -14.88 17.35
N PHE A 327 -18.28 -15.81 17.61
CA PHE A 327 -16.83 -15.60 17.48
C PHE A 327 -16.24 -16.44 16.34
N SER A 328 -15.08 -15.99 15.84
CA SER A 328 -14.36 -16.68 14.77
C SER A 328 -13.69 -17.99 15.22
N GLN A 329 -13.38 -18.13 16.51
CA GLN A 329 -12.83 -19.39 17.06
C GLN A 329 -13.93 -20.46 17.14
N LEU A 330 -13.65 -21.64 16.56
CA LEU A 330 -14.63 -22.72 16.42
C LEU A 330 -15.14 -23.23 17.77
N ASP A 331 -14.27 -23.36 18.77
CA ASP A 331 -14.64 -23.86 20.10
C ASP A 331 -15.54 -22.87 20.85
N VAL A 332 -15.22 -21.58 20.79
CA VAL A 332 -16.03 -20.50 21.37
C VAL A 332 -17.39 -20.43 20.67
N ARG A 333 -17.41 -20.56 19.33
CA ARG A 333 -18.63 -20.61 18.51
C ARG A 333 -19.49 -21.83 18.85
N PHE A 334 -18.88 -23.00 19.10
CA PHE A 334 -19.59 -24.22 19.52
C PHE A 334 -20.21 -24.07 20.91
N ILE A 335 -19.43 -23.58 21.89
CA ILE A 335 -19.91 -23.36 23.27
C ILE A 335 -21.05 -22.33 23.29
N LEU A 336 -20.91 -21.23 22.55
CA LEU A 336 -22.00 -20.26 22.36
C LEU A 336 -23.21 -20.87 21.67
N TRP A 337 -23.00 -21.72 20.66
CA TRP A 337 -24.09 -22.39 19.96
C TRP A 337 -24.89 -23.28 20.92
N VAL A 338 -24.22 -24.07 21.78
CA VAL A 338 -24.84 -24.88 22.83
C VAL A 338 -25.58 -24.01 23.85
N MET A 339 -24.90 -23.04 24.46
CA MET A 339 -25.47 -22.19 25.51
C MET A 339 -26.68 -21.36 25.02
N SER A 340 -26.70 -20.97 23.76
CA SER A 340 -27.81 -20.23 23.16
C SER A 340 -28.84 -21.09 22.44
N TYR A 341 -28.68 -22.42 22.36
CA TYR A 341 -29.55 -23.30 21.57
C TYR A 341 -31.03 -23.19 21.98
N ARG A 342 -31.33 -23.30 23.28
CA ARG A 342 -32.70 -23.20 23.82
C ARG A 342 -33.27 -21.77 23.69
N PHE A 343 -32.42 -20.75 23.84
CA PHE A 343 -32.81 -19.35 23.64
C PHE A 343 -33.23 -19.09 22.18
N ARG A 344 -32.40 -19.51 21.21
CA ARG A 344 -32.66 -19.29 19.78
C ARG A 344 -33.90 -20.04 19.31
N ARG A 345 -34.11 -21.29 19.75
CA ARG A 345 -35.36 -22.03 19.47
C ARG A 345 -36.61 -21.36 20.06
N ARG A 346 -36.52 -20.71 21.22
CA ARG A 346 -37.64 -19.95 21.78
C ARG A 346 -37.90 -18.67 21.00
N LYS A 347 -36.86 -17.88 20.69
CA LYS A 347 -37.00 -16.65 19.89
C LYS A 347 -37.45 -16.89 18.46
N GLN A 348 -37.08 -18.01 17.86
CA GLN A 348 -37.61 -18.46 16.57
C GLN A 348 -39.13 -18.66 16.64
N LYS A 349 -39.62 -19.38 17.66
CA LYS A 349 -41.05 -19.55 17.89
C LYS A 349 -41.78 -18.24 18.17
N GLU A 350 -41.23 -17.37 19.02
CA GLU A 350 -41.83 -16.06 19.31
C GLU A 350 -42.02 -15.22 18.03
N LEU A 351 -41.13 -15.35 17.03
CA LEU A 351 -41.25 -14.66 15.74
C LEU A 351 -42.24 -15.36 14.78
N GLU A 352 -42.22 -16.69 14.72
CA GLU A 352 -43.16 -17.52 13.95
C GLU A 352 -44.61 -17.37 14.46
N GLU A 353 -44.80 -17.27 15.78
CA GLU A 353 -46.09 -17.02 16.46
C GLU A 353 -46.53 -15.55 16.30
N GLY A 354 -45.58 -14.60 16.31
CA GLY A 354 -45.84 -13.19 16.01
C GLY A 354 -46.33 -12.95 14.57
N MET A 355 -45.83 -13.70 13.60
CA MET A 355 -46.32 -13.68 12.20
C MET A 355 -47.76 -14.18 12.06
N THR A 356 -48.25 -15.02 12.98
CA THR A 356 -49.66 -15.45 13.01
C THR A 356 -50.60 -14.49 13.75
N ALA A 357 -50.06 -13.44 14.40
CA ALA A 357 -50.83 -12.53 15.24
C ALA A 357 -51.13 -11.18 14.57
N MET A 358 -51.87 -11.19 13.45
CA MET A 358 -52.83 -10.10 13.22
C MET A 358 -53.99 -10.30 14.21
N PRO A 359 -54.23 -9.39 15.17
CA PRO A 359 -55.19 -9.67 16.23
C PRO A 359 -56.63 -9.60 15.70
N ALA A 360 -57.25 -10.77 15.60
CA ALA A 360 -58.68 -10.85 15.86
C ALA A 360 -58.93 -10.42 17.31
N VAL A 361 -59.84 -9.44 17.45
CA VAL A 361 -60.41 -8.87 18.68
C VAL A 361 -60.57 -9.89 19.82
N GLU A 362 -60.05 -9.60 21.02
CA GLU A 362 -60.83 -9.56 22.29
C GLU A 362 -60.05 -9.08 23.53
N LEU A 363 -60.81 -8.74 24.59
CA LEU A 363 -60.37 -8.11 25.83
C LEU A 363 -59.74 -9.10 26.83
N GLY A 364 -58.92 -8.59 27.76
CA GLY A 364 -58.56 -9.31 28.98
C GLY A 364 -57.66 -8.51 29.93
N SER A 365 -58.13 -8.24 31.14
CA SER A 365 -57.37 -7.55 32.19
C SER A 365 -56.39 -8.49 32.90
N ASP A 366 -55.29 -7.96 33.44
CA ASP A 366 -55.05 -7.94 34.89
C ASP A 366 -53.66 -7.41 35.27
N SER A 367 -53.61 -6.75 36.43
CA SER A 367 -52.46 -6.04 36.99
C SER A 367 -51.73 -6.83 38.08
N VAL A 368 -50.40 -6.75 38.14
CA VAL A 368 -49.62 -7.01 39.38
C VAL A 368 -48.49 -5.98 39.49
N ALA A 369 -48.25 -5.47 40.70
CA ALA A 369 -47.37 -4.33 40.97
C ALA A 369 -46.07 -4.69 41.74
N LEU A 370 -45.09 -3.78 41.65
CA LEU A 370 -44.01 -3.47 42.59
C LEU A 370 -42.91 -4.52 42.89
N ARG A 371 -41.66 -4.08 42.69
CA ARG A 371 -40.77 -3.70 43.82
C ARG A 371 -39.61 -2.81 43.38
N ASP A 372 -39.37 -1.75 44.15
CA ASP A 372 -38.14 -0.96 44.12
C ASP A 372 -36.95 -1.74 44.67
N ASP A 373 -35.76 -1.52 44.11
CA ASP A 373 -34.49 -1.78 44.80
C ASP A 373 -33.39 -0.82 44.29
N LEU A 374 -33.37 0.38 44.85
CA LEU A 374 -32.27 1.34 44.74
C LEU A 374 -31.16 0.99 45.73
N ASN A 375 -30.28 0.04 45.42
CA ASN A 375 -28.90 -0.03 45.96
C ASN A 375 -28.06 -1.18 45.37
N ALA A 376 -26.95 -0.87 44.68
CA ALA A 376 -25.91 -1.84 44.35
C ALA A 376 -24.52 -1.18 44.41
N ARG A 377 -23.56 -1.83 45.07
CA ARG A 377 -22.24 -1.28 45.44
C ARG A 377 -21.30 -1.10 44.23
N PRO A 378 -20.37 -0.12 44.27
CA PRO A 378 -19.33 0.01 43.26
C PRO A 378 -18.25 -1.05 43.46
N GLY A 379 -18.23 -2.09 42.62
CA GLY A 379 -17.20 -3.14 42.73
C GLY A 379 -17.54 -4.46 42.05
N GLU A 380 -17.87 -4.47 40.76
CA GLU A 380 -17.82 -5.69 39.94
C GLU A 380 -17.82 -5.37 38.43
N GLY A 381 -16.72 -5.69 37.73
CA GLY A 381 -16.58 -5.40 36.29
C GLY A 381 -17.47 -6.29 35.40
N ARG A 382 -18.47 -5.69 34.73
CA ARG A 382 -19.43 -6.37 33.83
C ARG A 382 -19.59 -5.70 32.45
N MET A 383 -20.07 -6.47 31.48
CA MET A 383 -20.00 -6.31 30.01
C MET A 383 -21.40 -6.29 29.30
N GLU A 384 -21.59 -5.49 28.24
CA GLU A 384 -22.63 -5.53 27.14
C GLU A 384 -22.27 -4.72 25.82
N GLY A 385 -23.19 -4.34 24.92
CA GLY A 385 -22.93 -3.21 24.00
C GLY A 385 -21.92 -3.45 22.86
N MET A 386 -22.42 -4.08 21.80
CA MET A 386 -22.85 -3.23 20.68
C MET A 386 -24.38 -3.11 20.75
N GLY A 387 -24.92 -1.96 20.37
CA GLY A 387 -26.19 -1.46 20.90
C GLY A 387 -27.44 -2.29 20.57
N LEU A 388 -27.90 -3.10 21.55
CA LEU A 388 -29.28 -3.61 21.69
C LEU A 388 -29.51 -4.22 23.11
N GLY A 389 -28.76 -3.76 24.13
CA GLY A 389 -28.71 -4.35 25.47
C GLY A 389 -29.53 -3.61 26.54
N ARG A 390 -30.18 -4.38 27.43
CA ARG A 390 -30.97 -3.97 28.62
C ARG A 390 -32.23 -3.13 28.45
N TYR A 391 -32.28 -2.07 27.64
CA TYR A 391 -33.45 -1.16 27.67
C TYR A 391 -34.73 -1.78 27.09
N TYR A 392 -34.61 -2.60 26.03
CA TYR A 392 -35.75 -3.32 25.44
C TYR A 392 -36.45 -4.26 26.44
N GLY A 393 -35.71 -4.88 27.35
CA GLY A 393 -36.27 -5.89 28.27
C GLY A 393 -37.25 -5.33 29.32
N ARG A 394 -37.20 -4.01 29.59
CA ARG A 394 -38.15 -3.34 30.50
C ARG A 394 -39.31 -2.70 29.75
N LEU A 395 -39.04 -1.88 28.72
CA LEU A 395 -40.09 -1.23 27.94
C LEU A 395 -41.01 -2.21 27.18
N ALA A 396 -40.51 -3.39 26.78
CA ALA A 396 -41.35 -4.41 26.15
C ALA A 396 -42.28 -5.16 27.12
N GLN A 397 -42.10 -5.02 28.44
CA GLN A 397 -43.05 -5.55 29.42
C GLN A 397 -44.22 -4.59 29.67
N ASP A 398 -44.00 -3.27 29.54
CA ASP A 398 -45.02 -2.24 29.78
C ASP A 398 -45.99 -2.05 28.58
N HIS A 399 -45.61 -2.46 27.36
CA HIS A 399 -46.42 -2.32 26.15
C HIS A 399 -46.76 -3.65 25.45
N LYS A 400 -47.59 -4.48 26.09
CA LYS A 400 -48.28 -5.59 25.39
C LYS A 400 -49.19 -5.02 24.29
N GLY A 401 -48.82 -5.23 23.03
CA GLY A 401 -49.61 -4.84 21.85
C GLY A 401 -48.96 -3.83 20.89
N SER A 402 -47.76 -3.32 21.20
CA SER A 402 -47.06 -2.37 20.31
C SER A 402 -46.28 -3.07 19.17
N ARG A 403 -46.30 -2.48 17.97
CA ARG A 403 -45.62 -2.94 16.75
C ARG A 403 -44.09 -3.01 17.00
N SER A 404 -43.57 -4.21 17.27
CA SER A 404 -42.18 -4.40 17.73
C SER A 404 -41.19 -4.74 16.61
N SER A 405 -39.92 -4.32 16.73
CA SER A 405 -38.85 -4.66 15.78
C SER A 405 -38.47 -6.14 15.86
N ALA A 406 -38.50 -6.83 14.72
CA ALA A 406 -38.09 -8.23 14.61
C ALA A 406 -36.62 -8.44 15.03
N VAL A 407 -35.73 -7.52 14.64
CA VAL A 407 -34.32 -7.54 15.06
C VAL A 407 -34.18 -7.36 16.57
N GLY A 408 -35.01 -6.50 17.18
CA GLY A 408 -35.08 -6.30 18.63
C GLY A 408 -35.55 -7.56 19.38
N VAL A 409 -36.61 -8.22 18.89
CA VAL A 409 -37.13 -9.48 19.45
C VAL A 409 -36.09 -10.59 19.39
N LEU A 410 -35.39 -10.74 18.25
CA LEU A 410 -34.36 -11.77 18.05
C LEU A 410 -33.17 -11.60 19.01
N LEU A 411 -32.63 -10.39 19.14
CA LEU A 411 -31.41 -10.12 19.92
C LEU A 411 -31.65 -9.88 21.43
N GLY A 412 -32.90 -9.64 21.85
CA GLY A 412 -33.27 -9.34 23.24
C GLY A 412 -32.86 -10.45 24.24
N GLY A 413 -31.82 -10.19 25.03
CA GLY A 413 -31.25 -11.11 26.02
C GLY A 413 -30.13 -12.03 25.49
N TYR A 414 -29.84 -12.03 24.19
CA TYR A 414 -28.82 -12.89 23.60
C TYR A 414 -27.40 -12.55 24.08
N TYR A 415 -27.08 -11.25 24.21
CA TYR A 415 -25.76 -10.78 24.63
C TYR A 415 -25.39 -11.17 26.07
N GLU A 416 -26.37 -11.46 26.95
CA GLU A 416 -26.11 -11.99 28.30
C GLU A 416 -25.56 -13.42 28.26
N ILE A 417 -26.03 -14.22 27.29
CA ILE A 417 -25.54 -15.59 27.05
C ILE A 417 -24.10 -15.52 26.55
N ILE A 418 -23.80 -14.57 25.64
CA ILE A 418 -22.43 -14.31 25.18
C ILE A 418 -21.51 -13.98 26.35
N HIS A 419 -21.93 -13.05 27.23
CA HIS A 419 -21.14 -12.66 28.39
C HIS A 419 -20.81 -13.84 29.32
N LYS A 420 -21.80 -14.69 29.64
CA LYS A 420 -21.61 -15.87 30.49
C LYS A 420 -20.66 -16.89 29.85
N ALA A 421 -20.75 -17.11 28.55
CA ALA A 421 -19.87 -18.03 27.82
C ALA A 421 -18.41 -17.54 27.81
N VAL A 422 -18.19 -16.27 27.48
CA VAL A 422 -16.85 -15.65 27.45
C VAL A 422 -16.17 -15.71 28.82
N LEU A 423 -16.90 -15.38 29.90
CA LEU A 423 -16.37 -15.46 31.28
C LEU A 423 -16.03 -16.89 31.71
N MET A 424 -16.82 -17.88 31.29
CA MET A 424 -16.56 -19.30 31.60
C MET A 424 -15.29 -19.78 30.88
N LEU A 425 -15.11 -19.38 29.63
CA LEU A 425 -14.01 -19.82 28.77
C LEU A 425 -12.66 -19.27 29.25
N LEU A 426 -12.58 -17.96 29.52
CA LEU A 426 -11.35 -17.30 29.98
C LEU A 426 -10.83 -17.90 31.30
N LYS A 427 -11.73 -18.12 32.28
CA LYS A 427 -11.41 -18.76 33.58
C LYS A 427 -10.91 -20.20 33.47
N SER A 428 -11.24 -20.90 32.38
CA SER A 428 -10.78 -22.28 32.16
C SER A 428 -9.32 -22.32 31.69
N ILE A 429 -8.91 -21.33 30.88
CA ILE A 429 -7.58 -21.28 30.26
C ILE A 429 -6.52 -20.76 31.24
N GLU A 430 -6.85 -19.76 32.08
CA GLU A 430 -6.00 -19.28 33.18
C GLU A 430 -5.52 -20.40 34.12
N LYS A 431 -6.29 -21.49 34.21
CA LYS A 431 -6.00 -22.63 35.10
C LYS A 431 -4.99 -23.64 34.53
N HIS A 432 -4.61 -23.54 33.25
CA HIS A 432 -3.85 -24.57 32.53
C HIS A 432 -2.47 -24.14 31.98
N PHE A 433 -2.06 -22.88 32.14
CA PHE A 433 -0.76 -22.39 31.63
C PHE A 433 0.04 -21.54 32.64
N PRO A 434 0.87 -22.18 33.50
CA PRO A 434 1.92 -21.49 34.25
C PRO A 434 3.23 -21.37 33.43
N ASN A 435 3.80 -20.17 33.43
CA ASN A 435 4.95 -19.67 32.68
C ASN A 435 6.24 -20.53 32.70
N PRO A 436 6.88 -20.79 31.53
CA PRO A 436 8.31 -21.13 31.48
C PRO A 436 9.14 -20.35 30.42
N ALA A 437 10.44 -20.18 30.73
CA ALA A 437 11.57 -19.75 29.86
C ALA A 437 12.06 -18.28 29.91
N ALA A 438 12.67 -17.88 31.03
CA ALA A 438 13.64 -16.78 31.10
C ALA A 438 14.58 -16.91 32.32
N ALA A 439 15.48 -17.89 32.29
CA ALA A 439 16.44 -18.13 33.39
C ALA A 439 17.78 -18.68 32.89
N LEU A 440 18.59 -17.83 32.25
CA LEU A 440 20.06 -17.89 32.30
C LEU A 440 20.68 -16.69 31.56
N LEU A 441 21.63 -16.03 32.24
CA LEU A 441 22.55 -15.00 31.71
C LEU A 441 21.91 -13.75 31.09
N PHE A 442 21.99 -12.62 31.79
CA PHE A 442 22.66 -11.38 31.32
C PHE A 442 22.81 -10.42 32.52
N ARG A 443 23.71 -9.43 32.40
CA ARG A 443 23.68 -8.24 33.28
C ARG A 443 22.31 -7.57 33.14
N SER A 444 21.87 -6.84 34.17
CA SER A 444 20.64 -6.04 34.10
C SER A 444 20.63 -5.23 32.79
N PRO A 445 19.58 -5.35 31.95
CA PRO A 445 19.53 -4.63 30.69
C PRO A 445 19.49 -3.13 30.95
N LEU A 446 20.21 -2.37 30.12
CA LEU A 446 20.31 -0.91 30.22
C LEU A 446 18.96 -0.30 29.86
N SER A 447 18.47 0.68 30.60
CA SER A 447 17.20 1.33 30.23
C SER A 447 17.41 2.28 29.05
N TYR A 448 16.37 2.52 28.26
CA TYR A 448 16.40 3.55 27.23
C TYR A 448 16.68 4.93 27.83
N ASP A 449 16.09 5.24 29.00
CA ASP A 449 16.34 6.52 29.68
C ASP A 449 17.83 6.71 29.97
N GLU A 450 18.52 5.67 30.46
CA GLU A 450 19.97 5.67 30.68
C GLU A 450 20.72 5.91 29.36
N VAL A 451 20.47 5.10 28.33
CA VAL A 451 21.09 5.24 27.00
C VAL A 451 20.86 6.64 26.40
N SER A 452 19.66 7.20 26.57
CA SER A 452 19.25 8.49 26.00
C SER A 452 20.05 9.68 26.54
N THR A 453 20.70 9.54 27.70
CA THR A 453 21.61 10.57 28.24
C THR A 453 22.94 10.66 27.47
N HIS A 454 23.35 9.59 26.80
CA HIS A 454 24.59 9.49 26.04
C HIS A 454 24.41 9.98 24.59
N ASN A 455 24.00 11.24 24.45
CA ASN A 455 23.60 11.88 23.19
C ASN A 455 24.55 13.01 22.71
N SER A 456 25.82 13.00 23.16
CA SER A 456 26.77 14.11 22.96
C SER A 456 28.09 13.66 22.31
N PRO A 457 28.89 14.55 21.69
CA PRO A 457 30.22 14.19 21.18
C PRO A 457 31.20 13.66 22.22
N GLN A 458 31.00 13.98 23.50
CA GLN A 458 31.84 13.53 24.62
C GLN A 458 31.31 12.25 25.28
N SER A 459 30.09 11.83 24.95
CA SER A 459 29.49 10.57 25.40
C SER A 459 28.33 10.21 24.47
N CYS A 460 28.57 9.24 23.58
CA CYS A 460 27.74 8.89 22.43
C CYS A 460 27.50 7.38 22.39
N TRP A 461 26.31 6.94 22.82
CA TRP A 461 25.89 5.55 22.71
C TRP A 461 24.80 5.39 21.65
N VAL A 462 24.71 4.22 21.05
CA VAL A 462 23.65 3.86 20.08
C VAL A 462 23.13 2.45 20.37
N ILE A 463 21.83 2.24 20.15
CA ILE A 463 21.24 0.90 20.16
C ILE A 463 21.24 0.36 18.73
N LEU A 464 21.78 -0.84 18.55
CA LEU A 464 21.81 -1.60 17.30
C LEU A 464 21.45 -3.06 17.59
N TYR A 465 20.40 -3.58 16.95
CA TYR A 465 19.90 -4.95 17.14
C TYR A 465 19.65 -5.31 18.63
N ASN A 466 19.03 -4.40 19.38
CA ASN A 466 18.78 -4.47 20.83
C ASN A 466 20.04 -4.52 21.73
N LYS A 467 21.23 -4.26 21.18
CA LYS A 467 22.48 -4.10 21.94
C LYS A 467 22.90 -2.64 22.00
N VAL A 468 23.46 -2.21 23.13
CA VAL A 468 23.99 -0.86 23.32
C VAL A 468 25.48 -0.86 23.03
N TYR A 469 25.91 0.06 22.17
CA TYR A 469 27.31 0.27 21.80
C TYR A 469 27.77 1.68 22.18
N ASP A 470 28.92 1.79 22.85
CA ASP A 470 29.64 3.05 22.98
C ASP A 470 30.44 3.30 21.71
N VAL A 471 30.11 4.38 21.00
CA VAL A 471 30.76 4.80 19.75
C VAL A 471 31.48 6.13 19.90
N THR A 472 31.66 6.63 21.12
CA THR A 472 32.24 7.95 21.41
C THR A 472 33.62 8.13 20.78
N SER A 473 34.53 7.17 20.96
CA SER A 473 35.88 7.19 20.37
C SER A 473 35.87 6.98 18.85
N PHE A 474 34.83 6.33 18.31
CA PHE A 474 34.71 6.03 16.87
C PHE A 474 34.11 7.20 16.06
N LEU A 475 33.54 8.22 16.71
CA LEU A 475 32.92 9.37 16.05
C LEU A 475 33.83 10.07 15.03
N SER A 476 35.12 10.24 15.35
CA SER A 476 36.12 10.86 14.48
C SER A 476 36.64 9.94 13.37
N GLU A 477 36.47 8.63 13.52
CA GLU A 477 36.97 7.60 12.59
C GLU A 477 35.89 7.12 11.61
N HIS A 478 34.61 7.40 11.91
CA HIS A 478 33.47 6.98 11.11
C HIS A 478 33.53 7.54 9.66
N PRO A 479 33.57 6.69 8.61
CA PRO A 479 33.70 7.15 7.22
C PRO A 479 32.57 8.05 6.72
N GLY A 480 31.34 7.90 7.25
CA GLY A 480 30.21 8.78 6.96
C GLY A 480 30.21 10.11 7.73
N GLY A 481 31.25 10.38 8.53
CA GLY A 481 31.39 11.54 9.40
C GLY A 481 30.63 11.42 10.73
N SER A 482 31.09 12.14 11.75
CA SER A 482 30.51 12.13 13.11
C SER A 482 29.05 12.61 13.16
N LYS A 483 28.69 13.60 12.31
CA LYS A 483 27.38 14.27 12.32
C LYS A 483 26.18 13.34 12.07
N ILE A 484 26.37 12.17 11.45
CA ILE A 484 25.24 11.23 11.21
C ILE A 484 25.00 10.31 12.41
N ILE A 485 26.06 9.87 13.09
CA ILE A 485 25.96 9.09 14.35
C ILE A 485 25.38 9.99 15.45
N LEU A 486 25.86 11.23 15.57
CA LEU A 486 25.39 12.19 16.57
C LEU A 486 23.89 12.53 16.48
N LYS A 487 23.25 12.32 15.33
CA LYS A 487 21.79 12.49 15.18
C LYS A 487 20.97 11.33 15.75
N LEU A 488 21.57 10.16 15.89
CA LEU A 488 20.95 8.93 16.40
C LEU A 488 21.53 8.54 17.77
N SER A 489 22.40 9.39 18.33
CA SER A 489 23.00 9.19 19.65
C SER A 489 21.92 9.20 20.75
N GLY A 490 22.03 8.25 21.68
CA GLY A 490 21.02 7.98 22.68
C GLY A 490 19.73 7.30 22.16
N THR A 491 19.71 6.80 20.91
CA THR A 491 18.51 6.20 20.29
C THR A 491 18.76 4.83 19.64
N ASP A 492 17.67 4.16 19.21
CA ASP A 492 17.74 2.96 18.38
C ASP A 492 17.89 3.30 16.90
N ALA A 493 19.10 3.03 16.40
CA ALA A 493 19.57 3.32 15.05
C ALA A 493 19.52 2.10 14.13
N THR A 494 18.89 0.99 14.54
CA THR A 494 18.94 -0.30 13.81
C THR A 494 18.41 -0.19 12.38
N ASP A 495 17.27 0.48 12.18
CA ASP A 495 16.63 0.64 10.87
C ASP A 495 17.43 1.56 9.93
N GLU A 496 18.18 2.50 10.50
CA GLU A 496 19.08 3.40 9.80
C GLU A 496 20.41 2.73 9.44
N TYR A 497 20.87 1.77 10.26
CA TYR A 497 22.16 1.09 10.16
C TYR A 497 22.13 -0.15 9.24
N ASP A 498 21.21 -1.10 9.47
CA ASP A 498 21.21 -2.41 8.79
C ASP A 498 21.18 -2.32 7.25
N PRO A 499 20.37 -1.46 6.61
CA PRO A 499 20.28 -1.43 5.15
C PRO A 499 21.52 -0.88 4.45
N VAL A 500 22.44 -0.24 5.19
CA VAL A 500 23.61 0.47 4.63
C VAL A 500 24.96 -0.06 5.10
N HIS A 501 25.00 -1.07 5.98
CA HIS A 501 26.23 -1.72 6.41
C HIS A 501 26.20 -3.24 6.12
N PRO A 502 27.29 -3.84 5.66
CA PRO A 502 27.42 -5.29 5.59
C PRO A 502 27.28 -5.95 6.98
N PRO A 503 26.65 -7.14 7.07
CA PRO A 503 26.68 -7.93 8.30
C PRO A 503 28.13 -8.27 8.69
N GLY A 504 28.50 -8.01 9.95
CA GLY A 504 29.86 -8.17 10.49
C GLY A 504 30.66 -6.87 10.66
N THR A 505 30.19 -5.73 10.13
CA THR A 505 30.93 -4.46 10.20
C THR A 505 31.13 -3.95 11.64
N LEU A 506 30.22 -4.24 12.59
CA LEU A 506 30.40 -3.86 14.00
C LEU A 506 31.55 -4.63 14.65
N GLU A 507 31.62 -5.94 14.38
CA GLU A 507 32.65 -6.84 14.91
C GLU A 507 34.04 -6.58 14.30
N GLU A 508 34.11 -6.07 13.07
CA GLU A 508 35.35 -5.67 12.41
C GLU A 508 35.82 -4.25 12.81
N SER A 509 34.89 -3.32 13.11
CA SER A 509 35.20 -1.89 13.28
C SER A 509 35.28 -1.41 14.73
N LEU A 510 34.67 -2.13 15.68
CA LEU A 510 34.64 -1.77 17.10
C LEU A 510 35.28 -2.87 17.96
N PRO A 511 36.06 -2.51 19.01
CA PRO A 511 36.57 -3.50 19.93
C PRO A 511 35.41 -4.14 20.71
N ALA A 512 35.55 -5.41 21.10
CA ALA A 512 34.51 -6.13 21.84
C ALA A 512 34.07 -5.44 23.15
N SER A 513 34.93 -4.59 23.73
CA SER A 513 34.63 -3.75 24.89
C SER A 513 33.65 -2.60 24.64
N ALA A 514 33.39 -2.24 23.37
CA ALA A 514 32.44 -1.19 23.00
C ALA A 514 30.97 -1.65 23.12
N CYS A 515 30.71 -2.97 23.11
CA CYS A 515 29.38 -3.53 23.34
C CYS A 515 29.08 -3.58 24.85
N LEU A 516 28.27 -2.64 25.33
CA LEU A 516 28.01 -2.45 26.76
C LEU A 516 27.03 -3.48 27.35
N GLY A 517 26.07 -3.93 26.54
CA GLY A 517 25.04 -4.88 26.96
C GLY A 517 23.82 -4.90 26.03
N THR A 518 22.70 -5.43 26.53
CA THR A 518 21.39 -5.36 25.88
C THR A 518 20.54 -4.24 26.48
N VAL A 519 19.71 -3.59 25.66
CA VAL A 519 18.73 -2.60 26.14
C VAL A 519 17.46 -3.29 26.64
N ASP A 520 16.79 -2.73 27.65
CA ASP A 520 15.46 -3.18 28.05
C ASP A 520 14.43 -2.70 27.01
N THR A 521 14.00 -3.63 26.16
CA THR A 521 13.00 -3.39 25.12
C THR A 521 11.66 -2.85 25.64
N ALA A 522 11.34 -3.02 26.93
CA ALA A 522 10.13 -2.44 27.53
C ALA A 522 10.24 -0.93 27.79
N THR A 523 11.47 -0.40 27.85
CA THR A 523 11.75 1.03 28.08
C THR A 523 11.96 1.83 26.80
N LEU A 524 12.16 1.16 25.66
CA LEU A 524 12.26 1.83 24.36
C LEU A 524 11.01 2.69 24.10
N PRO A 525 11.16 3.92 23.59
CA PRO A 525 10.00 4.72 23.20
C PRO A 525 9.28 3.95 22.11
N ARG A 526 7.95 3.81 22.26
CA ARG A 526 7.11 3.27 21.18
C ARG A 526 7.36 4.12 19.93
N LYS A 527 8.13 3.59 18.97
CA LYS A 527 8.10 4.05 17.59
C LYS A 527 6.62 4.11 17.23
N ALA A 528 6.14 5.30 16.85
CA ALA A 528 4.85 5.39 16.18
C ALA A 528 4.94 4.38 15.03
N GLU A 529 4.05 3.38 15.00
CA GLU A 529 4.09 2.33 13.99
C GLU A 529 4.15 3.04 12.64
N ALA A 530 5.33 3.00 12.01
CA ALA A 530 5.52 3.57 10.69
C ALA A 530 4.50 2.84 9.84
N THR A 531 3.49 3.54 9.33
CA THR A 531 2.35 2.84 8.78
C THR A 531 2.83 2.04 7.57
N ALA A 532 2.94 0.73 7.75
CA ALA A 532 1.77 -0.15 7.74
C ALA A 532 0.79 0.14 6.57
N SER A 533 1.28 0.77 5.51
CA SER A 533 0.55 1.21 4.32
C SER A 533 0.25 0.01 3.44
N THR A 534 -0.52 -0.94 3.98
CA THR A 534 -1.16 -2.01 3.20
C THR A 534 -2.20 -1.39 2.28
N SER A 535 -1.73 -0.74 1.23
CA SER A 535 -2.51 -0.38 0.06
C SER A 535 -2.99 -1.68 -0.56
N ASP A 536 -4.26 -2.00 -0.37
CA ASP A 536 -4.92 -3.16 -0.97
C ASP A 536 -5.14 -2.98 -2.50
N GLU A 537 -4.34 -2.15 -3.19
CA GLU A 537 -4.15 -2.27 -4.64
C GLU A 537 -3.50 -3.64 -4.92
N PRO A 538 -4.13 -4.56 -5.68
CA PRO A 538 -3.42 -5.71 -6.18
C PRO A 538 -2.34 -5.25 -7.14
N LEU A 539 -1.13 -5.25 -6.61
CA LEU A 539 0.11 -5.26 -7.36
C LEU A 539 -0.04 -6.29 -8.49
N ILE A 540 0.21 -5.88 -9.73
CA ILE A 540 0.61 -6.86 -10.76
C ILE A 540 1.74 -7.71 -10.15
N GLY A 541 1.63 -9.03 -10.30
CA GLY A 541 2.70 -9.92 -9.86
C GLY A 541 3.97 -9.51 -10.59
N VAL A 542 5.14 -9.70 -9.97
CA VAL A 542 6.39 -9.33 -10.66
C VAL A 542 6.55 -10.11 -11.97
N GLN A 543 5.99 -11.33 -12.05
CA GLN A 543 5.91 -12.15 -13.26
C GLN A 543 4.90 -11.64 -14.31
N ASP A 544 3.94 -10.80 -13.92
CA ASP A 544 2.94 -10.20 -14.82
C ASP A 544 3.45 -8.91 -15.48
N CYS A 545 4.47 -8.25 -14.90
CA CYS A 545 5.08 -7.05 -15.48
C CYS A 545 5.57 -7.33 -16.91
N LEU A 546 5.09 -6.58 -17.89
CA LEU A 546 5.41 -6.74 -19.31
C LEU A 546 6.61 -5.91 -19.76
N ASN A 547 7.03 -4.93 -18.95
CA ASN A 547 8.14 -4.03 -19.26
C ASN A 547 8.82 -3.44 -18.02
N LEU A 548 9.93 -2.72 -18.24
CA LEU A 548 10.76 -2.14 -17.20
C LEU A 548 10.19 -0.87 -16.55
N ASP A 549 9.17 -0.25 -17.14
CA ASP A 549 8.45 0.86 -16.53
C ASP A 549 7.41 0.33 -15.52
N GLU A 550 6.75 -0.79 -15.83
CA GLU A 550 5.92 -1.55 -14.89
C GLU A 550 6.73 -2.12 -13.72
N ILE A 551 7.95 -2.61 -13.96
CA ILE A 551 8.85 -3.03 -12.86
C ILE A 551 9.25 -1.84 -11.99
N GLU A 552 9.63 -0.69 -12.56
CA GLU A 552 9.93 0.52 -11.78
C GLU A 552 8.70 1.03 -11.00
N ALA A 553 7.51 0.99 -11.61
CA ALA A 553 6.23 1.35 -10.97
C ALA A 553 5.73 0.32 -9.95
N LEU A 554 6.21 -0.92 -9.99
CA LEU A 554 6.00 -1.93 -8.93
C LEU A 554 7.01 -1.74 -7.79
N ALA A 555 8.27 -1.44 -8.12
CA ALA A 555 9.39 -1.31 -7.19
C ALA A 555 9.34 -0.03 -6.34
N THR A 556 9.17 1.14 -6.99
CA THR A 556 8.92 2.47 -6.37
C THR A 556 7.87 2.39 -5.26
N LYS A 557 6.96 1.46 -5.49
CA LYS A 557 5.73 1.23 -4.78
C LYS A 557 5.85 0.04 -3.79
N ARG A 558 7.01 -0.62 -3.65
CA ARG A 558 7.31 -1.66 -2.64
C ARG A 558 8.48 -1.29 -1.73
N ILE A 559 9.42 -0.49 -2.22
CA ILE A 559 10.60 -0.03 -1.48
C ILE A 559 10.28 1.20 -0.64
N SER A 560 11.06 1.45 0.41
CA SER A 560 10.92 2.65 1.23
C SER A 560 11.15 3.94 0.41
N LYS A 561 10.55 5.05 0.84
CA LYS A 561 10.76 6.37 0.20
C LYS A 561 12.25 6.78 0.16
N LYS A 562 13.04 6.42 1.19
CA LYS A 562 14.50 6.57 1.25
C LYS A 562 15.20 5.78 0.13
N ALA A 563 14.84 4.50 -0.05
CA ALA A 563 15.38 3.66 -1.11
C ALA A 563 15.00 4.18 -2.51
N TRP A 564 13.74 4.56 -2.71
CA TRP A 564 13.28 5.17 -3.96
C TRP A 564 14.03 6.47 -4.26
N ALA A 565 14.15 7.39 -3.30
CA ALA A 565 14.87 8.65 -3.49
C ALA A 565 16.34 8.40 -3.85
N TYR A 566 17.01 7.46 -3.19
CA TYR A 566 18.39 7.10 -3.49
C TYR A 566 18.55 6.47 -4.89
N TYR A 567 17.66 5.57 -5.31
CA TYR A 567 17.71 4.91 -6.63
C TYR A 567 17.27 5.80 -7.79
N TYR A 568 16.15 6.52 -7.63
CA TYR A 568 15.57 7.39 -8.65
C TYR A 568 16.45 8.63 -8.91
N SER A 569 17.05 9.20 -7.86
CA SER A 569 17.84 10.44 -7.96
C SER A 569 18.93 10.43 -9.04
N ALA A 570 19.16 11.61 -9.58
CA ALA A 570 20.20 11.99 -10.52
C ALA A 570 20.74 13.38 -10.16
N GLY A 571 21.77 13.84 -10.88
CA GLY A 571 22.32 15.19 -10.75
C GLY A 571 21.25 16.24 -11.03
N ASP A 572 21.25 17.30 -10.22
CA ASP A 572 20.55 18.57 -10.44
C ASP A 572 19.12 18.42 -11.02
N ASP A 573 18.89 18.83 -12.28
CA ASP A 573 17.58 18.89 -12.93
C ASP A 573 17.14 17.56 -13.58
N LEU A 574 17.93 16.49 -13.39
CA LEU A 574 17.73 15.15 -13.95
C LEU A 574 17.80 15.07 -15.49
N LEU A 575 18.35 16.08 -16.18
CA LEU A 575 18.35 16.17 -17.64
C LEU A 575 19.14 15.02 -18.29
N SER A 576 20.37 14.76 -17.85
CA SER A 576 21.19 13.61 -18.27
C SER A 576 20.46 12.28 -18.05
N LYS A 577 19.72 12.14 -16.94
CA LYS A 577 18.91 10.93 -16.66
C LYS A 577 17.80 10.73 -17.69
N GLN A 578 17.14 11.80 -18.12
CA GLN A 578 16.10 11.74 -19.16
C GLN A 578 16.69 11.50 -20.55
N LEU A 579 17.73 12.27 -20.92
CA LEU A 579 18.41 12.19 -22.22
C LEU A 579 18.99 10.80 -22.49
N ASN A 580 19.57 10.15 -21.47
CA ASN A 580 20.07 8.78 -21.54
C ASN A 580 19.07 7.77 -22.13
N ASN A 581 17.75 7.96 -21.91
CA ASN A 581 16.73 7.10 -22.52
C ASN A 581 16.13 7.72 -23.79
N SER A 582 15.76 9.01 -23.76
CA SER A 582 14.93 9.62 -24.81
C SER A 582 15.63 9.59 -26.18
N VAL A 583 16.95 9.70 -26.21
CA VAL A 583 17.79 9.59 -27.41
C VAL A 583 17.57 8.30 -28.21
N TYR A 584 17.31 7.16 -27.57
CA TYR A 584 17.09 5.91 -28.30
C TYR A 584 15.86 5.97 -29.23
N LYS A 585 14.94 6.92 -29.00
CA LYS A 585 13.76 7.14 -29.86
C LYS A 585 14.10 7.81 -31.19
N SER A 586 15.22 8.53 -31.31
CA SER A 586 15.65 9.15 -32.58
C SER A 586 16.45 8.18 -33.48
N ILE A 587 16.89 7.04 -32.94
CA ILE A 587 17.56 5.97 -33.69
C ILE A 587 16.50 4.96 -34.16
N LEU A 588 16.32 4.84 -35.47
CA LEU A 588 15.34 3.92 -36.09
C LEU A 588 15.99 2.58 -36.47
N LEU A 589 15.18 1.51 -36.45
CA LEU A 589 15.59 0.18 -36.92
C LEU A 589 15.35 0.03 -38.43
N ARG A 590 16.17 -0.76 -39.11
CA ARG A 590 16.09 -1.03 -40.56
C ARG A 590 15.92 -2.54 -40.83
N PRO A 591 14.69 -3.07 -40.71
CA PRO A 591 14.44 -4.50 -40.87
C PRO A 591 14.62 -4.99 -42.31
N ARG A 592 14.87 -6.28 -42.47
CA ARG A 592 14.98 -6.99 -43.75
C ARG A 592 13.91 -8.07 -43.83
N VAL A 593 13.19 -8.12 -44.95
CA VAL A 593 12.18 -9.15 -45.24
C VAL A 593 12.79 -10.32 -46.03
N PHE A 594 12.11 -11.47 -46.04
CA PHE A 594 12.57 -12.73 -46.66
C PHE A 594 13.94 -13.21 -46.14
N VAL A 595 14.13 -13.16 -44.81
CA VAL A 595 15.28 -13.73 -44.10
C VAL A 595 14.79 -14.82 -43.15
N ASP A 596 15.54 -15.93 -43.02
CA ASP A 596 15.25 -16.95 -42.02
C ASP A 596 15.47 -16.40 -40.60
N CYS A 597 14.41 -16.38 -39.80
CA CYS A 597 14.41 -15.91 -38.42
C CYS A 597 14.00 -17.01 -37.41
N THR A 598 14.03 -18.28 -37.82
CA THR A 598 13.70 -19.43 -36.95
C THR A 598 14.66 -19.53 -35.76
N ARG A 599 15.94 -19.21 -35.97
CA ARG A 599 17.00 -19.20 -34.95
C ARG A 599 17.32 -17.78 -34.47
N CYS A 600 17.80 -17.68 -33.24
CA CYS A 600 18.37 -16.47 -32.66
C CYS A 600 19.29 -16.87 -31.49
N ASP A 601 20.48 -16.30 -31.45
CA ASP A 601 21.48 -16.51 -30.40
C ASP A 601 21.95 -15.14 -29.86
N PRO A 602 21.48 -14.75 -28.66
CA PRO A 602 21.87 -13.50 -28.01
C PRO A 602 23.25 -13.58 -27.32
N SER A 603 23.96 -14.71 -27.37
CA SER A 603 25.23 -14.85 -26.63
C SER A 603 26.34 -13.94 -27.15
N THR A 604 27.27 -13.57 -26.26
CA THR A 604 28.41 -12.71 -26.58
C THR A 604 29.67 -13.13 -25.81
N THR A 605 30.83 -12.62 -26.23
CA THR A 605 32.11 -12.80 -25.53
C THR A 605 32.68 -11.43 -25.19
N LEU A 606 32.97 -11.20 -23.90
CA LEU A 606 33.56 -9.96 -23.40
C LEU A 606 34.99 -10.20 -22.91
N LEU A 607 35.81 -9.15 -22.95
CA LEU A 607 37.25 -9.15 -22.61
C LEU A 607 37.98 -10.33 -23.29
N LYS A 608 37.65 -10.53 -24.57
CA LYS A 608 38.18 -11.56 -25.49
C LYS A 608 37.95 -13.03 -25.08
N SER A 609 37.51 -13.32 -23.86
CA SER A 609 37.63 -14.66 -23.27
C SER A 609 36.47 -15.12 -22.39
N PHE A 610 35.62 -14.22 -21.89
CA PHE A 610 34.49 -14.58 -21.01
C PHE A 610 33.18 -14.60 -21.81
N LYS A 611 32.51 -15.77 -21.84
CA LYS A 611 31.25 -15.97 -22.57
C LYS A 611 30.04 -15.70 -21.68
N PHE A 612 29.07 -14.96 -22.21
CA PHE A 612 27.82 -14.61 -21.54
C PHE A 612 26.61 -15.00 -22.41
N GLY A 613 25.51 -15.39 -21.77
CA GLY A 613 24.30 -15.89 -22.46
C GLY A 613 23.46 -14.80 -23.12
N ILE A 614 23.63 -13.54 -22.70
CA ILE A 614 22.96 -12.35 -23.23
C ILE A 614 23.95 -11.17 -23.27
N PRO A 615 23.75 -10.14 -24.12
CA PRO A 615 24.67 -9.01 -24.25
C PRO A 615 24.30 -7.90 -23.24
N ILE A 616 23.85 -8.30 -22.06
CA ILE A 616 23.29 -7.44 -21.02
C ILE A 616 24.03 -7.74 -19.72
N PHE A 617 24.54 -6.70 -19.06
CA PHE A 617 25.20 -6.80 -17.76
C PHE A 617 24.51 -5.93 -16.71
N ILE A 618 24.71 -6.26 -15.44
CA ILE A 618 24.31 -5.39 -14.34
C ILE A 618 25.48 -4.46 -14.02
N SER A 619 25.26 -3.16 -14.22
CA SER A 619 26.22 -2.11 -13.89
C SER A 619 26.43 -2.01 -12.37
N PRO A 620 27.57 -1.47 -11.91
CA PRO A 620 27.80 -1.23 -10.49
C PRO A 620 26.69 -0.37 -9.89
N ALA A 621 25.98 -0.94 -8.93
CA ALA A 621 24.86 -0.30 -8.25
C ALA A 621 24.97 -0.61 -6.75
N ALA A 622 25.23 0.41 -5.95
CA ALA A 622 25.45 0.30 -4.51
C ALA A 622 24.13 0.19 -3.73
N MET A 623 24.23 -0.29 -2.49
CA MET A 623 23.14 -0.32 -1.51
C MET A 623 21.86 -1.04 -1.99
N ALA A 624 22.00 -2.25 -2.52
CA ALA A 624 20.87 -3.05 -2.97
C ALA A 624 19.93 -3.48 -1.80
N ARG A 625 20.45 -3.62 -0.58
CA ARG A 625 19.65 -3.93 0.63
C ARG A 625 18.65 -2.84 1.02
N LEU A 626 18.81 -1.60 0.54
CA LEU A 626 17.77 -0.56 0.67
C LEU A 626 16.45 -0.95 -0.03
N GLY A 627 16.54 -1.67 -1.14
CA GLY A 627 15.39 -2.11 -1.94
C GLY A 627 14.82 -3.45 -1.52
N HIS A 628 15.68 -4.42 -1.18
CA HIS A 628 15.25 -5.75 -0.73
C HIS A 628 16.36 -6.46 0.07
N PRO A 629 16.04 -7.22 1.14
CA PRO A 629 17.06 -7.90 1.96
C PRO A 629 17.94 -8.90 1.19
N ASP A 630 17.49 -9.45 0.07
CA ASP A 630 18.31 -10.30 -0.84
C ASP A 630 19.60 -9.58 -1.32
N GLY A 631 19.60 -8.25 -1.37
CA GLY A 631 20.74 -7.41 -1.71
C GLY A 631 21.43 -7.75 -3.03
N GLU A 632 22.73 -7.48 -3.10
CA GLU A 632 23.56 -7.72 -4.28
C GLU A 632 23.72 -9.22 -4.61
N GLN A 633 23.54 -10.13 -3.63
CA GLN A 633 23.52 -11.58 -3.86
C GLN A 633 22.24 -12.03 -4.57
N GLY A 634 21.10 -11.39 -4.33
CA GLY A 634 19.85 -11.65 -5.08
C GLY A 634 20.01 -11.35 -6.57
N ILE A 635 20.72 -10.26 -6.88
CA ILE A 635 21.13 -9.92 -8.26
C ILE A 635 22.04 -11.02 -8.83
N ALA A 636 23.03 -11.50 -8.06
CA ALA A 636 23.95 -12.55 -8.50
C ALA A 636 23.23 -13.86 -8.86
N ARG A 637 22.26 -14.28 -8.04
CA ARG A 637 21.43 -15.48 -8.29
C ARG A 637 20.60 -15.35 -9.54
N ALA A 638 20.02 -14.18 -9.80
CA ALA A 638 19.29 -13.91 -11.03
C ALA A 638 20.21 -13.97 -12.26
N CYS A 639 21.37 -13.30 -12.21
CA CYS A 639 22.36 -13.30 -13.30
C CYS A 639 22.85 -14.71 -13.66
N ALA A 640 22.96 -15.62 -12.69
CA ALA A 640 23.39 -17.00 -12.91
C ALA A 640 22.49 -17.74 -13.91
N LYS A 641 21.16 -17.54 -13.85
CA LYS A 641 20.18 -18.19 -14.75
C LYS A 641 20.30 -17.78 -16.21
N PHE A 642 20.80 -16.58 -16.48
CA PHE A 642 20.99 -16.04 -17.84
C PHE A 642 22.44 -16.12 -18.32
N ASN A 643 23.35 -16.63 -17.48
CA ASN A 643 24.80 -16.43 -17.63
C ASN A 643 25.14 -14.97 -17.97
N ALA A 644 24.59 -14.04 -17.19
CA ALA A 644 24.78 -12.60 -17.33
C ALA A 644 25.89 -12.10 -16.40
N LEU A 645 26.59 -11.04 -16.82
CA LEU A 645 27.63 -10.39 -16.02
C LEU A 645 27.00 -9.51 -14.94
N GLN A 646 27.51 -9.61 -13.71
CA GLN A 646 27.31 -8.58 -12.68
C GLN A 646 28.65 -7.92 -12.35
N ILE A 647 28.66 -6.59 -12.34
CA ILE A 647 29.79 -5.82 -11.80
C ILE A 647 29.40 -5.37 -10.40
N ILE A 648 30.07 -5.91 -9.38
CA ILE A 648 29.79 -5.64 -7.97
C ILE A 648 30.31 -4.24 -7.64
N SER A 649 29.52 -3.42 -6.94
CA SER A 649 29.95 -2.07 -6.54
C SER A 649 30.97 -2.12 -5.40
N ASN A 650 31.93 -1.19 -5.40
CA ASN A 650 32.86 -0.99 -4.28
C ASN A 650 32.13 -0.75 -2.94
N ASN A 651 30.93 -0.16 -3.04
CA ASN A 651 30.12 0.28 -1.91
C ASN A 651 28.81 -0.54 -1.82
N SER A 652 28.89 -1.84 -2.11
CA SER A 652 27.76 -2.77 -1.96
C SER A 652 27.33 -2.91 -0.49
N SER A 653 26.05 -3.13 -0.26
CA SER A 653 25.49 -3.42 1.08
C SER A 653 25.78 -4.84 1.61
N MET A 654 26.54 -5.61 0.85
CA MET A 654 26.99 -6.98 1.16
C MET A 654 28.48 -7.09 0.83
N THR A 655 29.21 -7.99 1.49
CA THR A 655 30.64 -8.21 1.19
C THR A 655 30.82 -8.91 -0.16
N PRO A 656 31.99 -8.78 -0.83
CA PRO A 656 32.26 -9.43 -2.11
C PRO A 656 32.10 -10.97 -2.05
N GLU A 657 32.45 -11.58 -0.91
CA GLU A 657 32.31 -13.01 -0.66
C GLU A 657 30.83 -13.40 -0.49
N GLN A 658 30.03 -12.59 0.21
CA GLN A 658 28.58 -12.83 0.35
C GLN A 658 27.86 -12.76 -1.01
N VAL A 659 28.24 -11.81 -1.88
CA VAL A 659 27.65 -11.65 -3.22
C VAL A 659 28.00 -12.83 -4.13
N THR A 660 29.23 -13.33 -4.05
CA THR A 660 29.72 -14.44 -4.89
C THR A 660 29.47 -15.84 -4.29
N ALA A 661 29.00 -15.92 -3.03
CA ALA A 661 28.72 -17.18 -2.35
C ALA A 661 27.67 -18.02 -3.09
N GLY A 662 28.07 -19.25 -3.47
CA GLY A 662 27.22 -20.19 -4.20
C GLY A 662 27.14 -19.97 -5.72
N ALA A 663 27.94 -19.05 -6.29
CA ALA A 663 27.98 -18.83 -7.74
C ALA A 663 28.45 -20.11 -8.48
N PRO A 664 27.68 -20.62 -9.47
CA PRO A 664 28.07 -21.80 -10.22
C PRO A 664 29.34 -21.59 -11.06
N SER A 665 30.00 -22.69 -11.39
CA SER A 665 31.14 -22.69 -12.31
C SER A 665 30.74 -22.07 -13.66
N GLY A 666 31.52 -21.10 -14.13
CA GLY A 666 31.24 -20.33 -15.34
C GLY A 666 30.53 -18.98 -15.11
N GLN A 667 29.95 -18.71 -13.92
CA GLN A 667 29.47 -17.37 -13.60
C GLN A 667 30.65 -16.44 -13.26
N TYR A 668 30.78 -15.34 -14.00
CA TYR A 668 31.84 -14.35 -13.84
C TYR A 668 31.33 -13.00 -13.33
N PHE A 669 32.15 -12.36 -12.51
CA PHE A 669 31.88 -11.04 -11.93
C PHE A 669 32.98 -10.04 -12.31
N GLY A 670 32.63 -8.76 -12.35
CA GLY A 670 33.59 -7.66 -12.28
C GLY A 670 33.58 -7.04 -10.89
N TRP A 671 34.70 -6.47 -10.45
CA TRP A 671 34.74 -5.63 -9.24
C TRP A 671 34.88 -4.17 -9.62
N GLN A 672 33.92 -3.33 -9.23
CA GLN A 672 34.05 -1.89 -9.40
C GLN A 672 34.95 -1.32 -8.31
N LEU A 673 35.94 -0.51 -8.71
CA LEU A 673 36.86 0.15 -7.81
C LEU A 673 36.55 1.65 -7.74
N TYR A 674 36.38 2.16 -6.53
CA TYR A 674 36.58 3.58 -6.20
C TYR A 674 37.91 3.69 -5.47
N VAL A 675 38.87 4.38 -6.08
CA VAL A 675 40.16 4.60 -5.44
C VAL A 675 39.97 5.61 -4.32
N GLN A 676 40.41 5.24 -3.12
CA GLN A 676 40.35 6.07 -1.92
C GLN A 676 41.56 7.01 -1.86
N GLU A 677 41.41 8.18 -1.24
CA GLU A 677 42.51 9.12 -0.97
C GLU A 677 43.66 8.40 -0.26
N GLU A 678 43.34 7.60 0.76
CA GLU A 678 44.26 6.66 1.37
C GLU A 678 44.39 5.39 0.50
N ARG A 679 45.36 5.42 -0.43
CA ARG A 679 45.59 4.33 -1.41
C ARG A 679 45.74 2.94 -0.77
N SER A 680 46.29 2.85 0.44
CA SER A 680 46.44 1.60 1.23
C SER A 680 45.12 0.81 1.37
N LYS A 681 43.98 1.51 1.52
CA LYS A 681 42.65 0.89 1.62
C LYS A 681 42.23 0.25 0.29
N SER A 682 42.56 0.90 -0.81
CA SER A 682 42.28 0.40 -2.17
C SER A 682 43.14 -0.82 -2.49
N GLU A 683 44.40 -0.81 -2.09
CA GLU A 683 45.37 -1.90 -2.28
C GLU A 683 44.91 -3.17 -1.53
N LYS A 684 44.56 -3.04 -0.24
CA LYS A 684 43.98 -4.13 0.57
C LYS A 684 42.67 -4.68 -0.02
N MET A 685 41.83 -3.82 -0.60
CA MET A 685 40.61 -4.27 -1.28
C MET A 685 40.93 -5.06 -2.54
N ILE A 686 41.89 -4.62 -3.36
CA ILE A 686 42.32 -5.37 -4.56
C ILE A 686 42.88 -6.75 -4.17
N GLU A 687 43.70 -6.84 -3.12
CA GLU A 687 44.19 -8.11 -2.57
C GLU A 687 43.07 -9.03 -2.05
N ARG A 688 42.02 -8.48 -1.44
CA ARG A 688 40.82 -9.23 -1.04
C ARG A 688 40.11 -9.79 -2.27
N ILE A 689 39.92 -8.97 -3.30
CA ILE A 689 39.23 -9.36 -4.54
C ILE A 689 39.98 -10.44 -5.33
N HIS A 690 41.32 -10.44 -5.34
CA HIS A 690 42.11 -11.52 -5.96
C HIS A 690 41.85 -12.91 -5.36
N LYS A 691 41.40 -12.98 -4.09
CA LYS A 691 41.08 -14.23 -3.41
C LYS A 691 39.73 -14.83 -3.84
N ILE A 692 38.96 -14.13 -4.67
CA ILE A 692 37.63 -14.54 -5.15
C ILE A 692 37.74 -15.01 -6.61
N PRO A 693 37.78 -16.34 -6.89
CA PRO A 693 38.14 -16.85 -8.21
C PRO A 693 37.19 -16.46 -9.34
N ASN A 694 35.94 -16.10 -9.02
CA ASN A 694 34.92 -15.76 -10.00
C ASN A 694 34.97 -14.27 -10.41
N VAL A 695 35.72 -13.41 -9.72
CA VAL A 695 35.97 -12.04 -10.17
C VAL A 695 37.06 -12.05 -11.23
N LYS A 696 36.78 -11.48 -12.40
CA LYS A 696 37.63 -11.60 -13.60
C LYS A 696 38.25 -10.31 -14.11
N PHE A 697 37.81 -9.15 -13.64
CA PHE A 697 38.35 -7.85 -14.06
C PHE A 697 38.04 -6.76 -13.03
N ILE A 698 38.83 -5.68 -13.07
CA ILE A 698 38.60 -4.46 -12.27
C ILE A 698 37.93 -3.41 -13.15
N CYS A 699 36.81 -2.87 -12.69
CA CYS A 699 36.04 -1.79 -13.31
C CYS A 699 36.35 -0.47 -12.58
N LEU A 700 37.38 0.26 -13.02
CA LEU A 700 37.78 1.54 -12.42
C LEU A 700 36.78 2.63 -12.81
N THR A 701 36.15 3.28 -11.83
CA THR A 701 35.16 4.34 -12.08
C THR A 701 35.80 5.72 -12.04
N LEU A 702 35.54 6.53 -13.07
CA LEU A 702 36.16 7.84 -13.30
C LEU A 702 35.14 8.99 -13.45
N ASP A 703 33.85 8.70 -13.63
CA ASP A 703 32.78 9.68 -13.84
C ASP A 703 32.26 10.37 -12.56
N ALA A 704 32.83 10.08 -11.38
CA ALA A 704 32.41 10.65 -10.10
C ALA A 704 33.60 10.93 -9.15
N PRO A 705 34.54 11.82 -9.51
CA PRO A 705 35.63 12.26 -8.62
C PRO A 705 35.12 13.16 -7.48
N VAL A 706 33.93 13.75 -7.64
CA VAL A 706 33.17 14.47 -6.62
C VAL A 706 31.71 13.96 -6.61
N PRO A 707 31.01 13.96 -5.46
CA PRO A 707 29.61 13.57 -5.41
C PRO A 707 28.73 14.55 -6.18
N GLY A 708 27.95 14.05 -7.14
CA GLY A 708 26.87 14.81 -7.77
C GLY A 708 25.77 15.19 -6.77
N LYS A 709 25.23 16.40 -6.91
CA LYS A 709 24.13 16.95 -6.10
C LYS A 709 22.83 16.23 -6.46
N ARG A 710 22.16 15.61 -5.49
CA ARG A 710 21.03 14.70 -5.77
C ARG A 710 19.83 15.06 -4.91
N GLU A 711 19.08 16.04 -5.38
CA GLU A 711 18.09 16.76 -4.57
C GLU A 711 17.02 15.88 -3.93
N HIS A 712 16.56 14.82 -4.61
CA HIS A 712 15.59 13.88 -4.04
C HIS A 712 16.13 13.15 -2.80
N ASP A 713 17.41 12.75 -2.80
CA ASP A 713 18.08 12.05 -1.67
C ASP A 713 18.39 13.05 -0.54
N GLU A 714 18.85 14.26 -0.88
CA GLU A 714 19.07 15.34 0.09
C GLU A 714 17.78 15.77 0.80
N ARG A 715 16.68 15.94 0.05
CA ARG A 715 15.37 16.33 0.60
C ARG A 715 14.79 15.26 1.53
N GLU A 716 14.96 13.97 1.20
CA GLU A 716 14.49 12.91 2.10
C GLU A 716 15.39 12.76 3.34
N ALA A 717 16.70 12.96 3.22
CA ALA A 717 17.60 13.03 4.38
C ALA A 717 17.25 14.21 5.32
N GLN A 718 16.80 15.35 4.78
CA GLN A 718 16.30 16.49 5.56
C GLN A 718 14.98 16.15 6.27
N ASN A 719 14.04 15.49 5.58
CA ASN A 719 12.77 15.06 6.16
C ASN A 719 12.94 14.11 7.35
N VAL A 720 13.94 13.22 7.32
CA VAL A 720 14.28 12.35 8.47
C VAL A 720 14.83 13.19 9.62
N GLY A 721 15.75 14.13 9.34
CA GLY A 721 16.32 15.02 10.36
C GLY A 721 15.30 15.92 11.06
N ALA A 722 14.21 16.28 10.40
CA ALA A 722 13.12 17.11 10.95
C ALA A 722 12.07 16.32 11.76
N LYS A 723 12.09 14.98 11.69
CA LYS A 723 11.15 14.10 12.42
C LYS A 723 11.68 13.61 13.77
N LEU A 724 12.96 13.84 14.06
CA LEU A 724 13.54 13.57 15.37
C LEU A 724 13.04 14.63 16.38
N PRO A 725 12.74 14.27 17.64
CA PRO A 725 12.39 15.25 18.66
C PRO A 725 13.53 16.25 18.84
N ASN A 726 13.23 17.55 18.81
CA ASN A 726 14.19 18.57 19.24
C ASN A 726 14.59 18.27 20.70
N PRO A 727 15.87 18.02 21.03
CA PRO A 727 16.31 18.00 22.41
C PRO A 727 16.26 19.44 22.94
N SER A 728 15.15 19.78 23.60
CA SER A 728 14.84 21.13 24.13
C SER A 728 15.67 21.52 25.35
N SER A 729 16.93 21.07 25.39
CA SER A 729 17.92 21.23 26.45
C SER A 729 19.30 21.64 25.94
N LEU A 730 19.54 21.65 24.62
CA LEU A 730 20.70 22.32 24.05
C LEU A 730 20.55 23.84 24.18
N LYS A 731 21.10 24.39 25.27
CA LYS A 731 21.44 25.82 25.34
C LYS A 731 22.21 26.20 24.07
N LYS A 732 21.88 27.34 23.47
CA LYS A 732 22.75 28.00 22.49
C LYS A 732 24.09 28.31 23.18
N THR A 733 25.08 27.45 22.98
CA THR A 733 26.49 27.81 23.16
C THR A 733 26.94 28.50 21.89
N GLU A 734 26.92 29.83 21.93
CA GLU A 734 27.62 30.70 21.00
C GLU A 734 29.12 30.44 21.18
N ASP A 735 29.73 29.57 20.37
CA ASP A 735 31.20 29.40 20.25
C ASP A 735 31.62 28.42 19.12
N PHE A 736 30.91 28.42 17.98
CA PHE A 736 31.37 27.76 16.74
C PHE A 736 30.85 28.49 15.48
N SER A 737 31.19 29.77 15.35
CA SER A 737 31.26 30.44 14.05
C SER A 737 32.58 30.08 13.35
N ASP A 738 32.60 30.16 12.01
CA ASP A 738 33.75 29.98 11.10
C ASP A 738 33.89 28.62 10.40
N ALA A 739 32.78 28.16 9.81
CA ALA A 739 32.79 27.23 8.67
C ALA A 739 31.54 27.41 7.80
N GLU A 740 31.50 28.48 7.00
CA GLU A 740 30.41 28.73 6.04
C GLU A 740 30.32 27.59 5.00
N GLY A 741 29.09 27.16 4.67
CA GLY A 741 28.82 26.37 3.45
C GLY A 741 28.50 24.88 3.58
N ILE A 742 28.50 24.25 4.77
CA ILE A 742 28.18 22.80 4.92
C ILE A 742 27.05 22.53 5.93
N GLY A 743 25.87 23.09 5.66
CA GLY A 743 24.63 22.88 6.40
C GLY A 743 23.67 21.92 5.68
N GLY A 744 23.71 20.62 6.01
CA GLY A 744 22.76 19.65 5.49
C GLY A 744 22.92 18.25 6.08
N SER A 745 21.82 17.59 6.41
CA SER A 745 21.75 16.15 6.71
C SER A 745 22.32 15.34 5.55
N GLY A 746 23.24 14.42 5.84
CA GLY A 746 23.94 13.63 4.81
C GLY A 746 23.01 12.74 3.99
N ALA A 747 22.80 13.09 2.72
CA ALA A 747 22.21 12.22 1.71
C ALA A 747 23.05 10.95 1.52
N VAL A 748 22.42 9.79 1.28
CA VAL A 748 23.10 8.48 1.26
C VAL A 748 24.27 8.48 0.27
N GLY A 749 24.07 8.98 -0.95
CA GLY A 749 25.15 9.05 -1.92
C GLY A 749 26.26 10.04 -1.57
N LYS A 750 26.01 11.14 -0.83
CA LYS A 750 27.09 12.05 -0.41
C LYS A 750 28.04 11.37 0.58
N ALA A 751 27.51 10.54 1.48
CA ALA A 751 28.32 9.72 2.39
C ALA A 751 29.14 8.65 1.64
N LEU A 752 28.57 8.02 0.60
CA LEU A 752 29.24 6.98 -0.18
C LEU A 752 30.46 7.45 -0.99
N PHE A 753 30.59 8.76 -1.25
CA PHE A 753 31.72 9.35 -1.97
C PHE A 753 32.76 9.98 -1.04
N ALA A 754 32.52 10.02 0.28
CA ALA A 754 33.51 10.51 1.24
C ALA A 754 34.81 9.69 1.16
N GLY A 755 35.97 10.36 1.10
CA GLY A 755 37.28 9.71 0.98
C GLY A 755 37.61 9.14 -0.40
N THR A 756 36.78 9.35 -1.42
CA THR A 756 37.11 8.99 -2.82
C THR A 756 38.12 9.99 -3.39
N ALA A 757 39.18 9.48 -4.00
CA ALA A 757 40.30 10.27 -4.51
C ALA A 757 39.91 11.10 -5.75
N PRO A 758 39.99 12.45 -5.72
CA PRO A 758 39.71 13.29 -6.88
C PRO A 758 40.93 13.50 -7.81
N ASP A 759 42.12 13.03 -7.42
CA ASP A 759 43.42 13.26 -8.07
C ASP A 759 43.77 12.22 -9.17
N LEU A 760 42.78 11.48 -9.67
CA LEU A 760 43.01 10.41 -10.65
C LEU A 760 43.39 10.96 -12.02
N THR A 761 44.62 10.70 -12.46
CA THR A 761 45.10 11.02 -13.82
C THR A 761 45.49 9.77 -14.60
N TRP A 762 45.50 9.87 -15.94
CA TRP A 762 46.05 8.85 -16.84
C TRP A 762 47.49 8.46 -16.49
N LYS A 763 48.32 9.45 -16.10
CA LYS A 763 49.76 9.29 -15.83
C LYS A 763 50.06 8.58 -14.50
N THR A 764 49.24 8.80 -13.46
CA THR A 764 49.49 8.25 -12.12
C THR A 764 48.68 6.99 -11.83
N THR A 765 47.41 6.95 -12.26
CA THR A 765 46.45 5.94 -11.78
C THR A 765 46.66 4.57 -12.40
N LEU A 766 46.83 4.49 -13.72
CA LEU A 766 47.03 3.19 -14.39
C LEU A 766 48.37 2.54 -14.00
N PRO A 767 49.52 3.26 -13.96
CA PRO A 767 50.79 2.66 -13.50
C PRO A 767 50.82 2.30 -12.01
N TRP A 768 49.99 2.94 -11.16
CA TRP A 768 49.78 2.48 -9.78
C TRP A 768 48.95 1.19 -9.78
N LEU A 769 47.76 1.19 -10.38
CA LEU A 769 46.85 0.04 -10.39
C LEU A 769 47.52 -1.22 -10.99
N ALA A 770 48.37 -1.03 -12.01
CA ALA A 770 49.21 -2.08 -12.61
C ALA A 770 50.12 -2.83 -11.63
N LYS A 771 50.58 -2.17 -10.55
CA LYS A 771 51.43 -2.81 -9.53
C LYS A 771 50.63 -3.72 -8.59
N HIS A 772 49.32 -3.48 -8.47
CA HIS A 772 48.45 -4.16 -7.52
C HIS A 772 47.48 -5.15 -8.19
N THR A 773 47.34 -5.17 -9.52
CA THR A 773 46.54 -6.21 -10.21
C THR A 773 47.03 -6.56 -11.61
N ASN A 774 46.98 -7.86 -11.90
CA ASN A 774 47.15 -8.43 -13.24
C ASN A 774 45.80 -8.74 -13.93
N LEU A 775 44.66 -8.45 -13.27
CA LEU A 775 43.34 -8.61 -13.88
C LEU A 775 43.15 -7.54 -14.99
N PRO A 776 42.42 -7.86 -16.07
CA PRO A 776 42.00 -6.86 -17.05
C PRO A 776 41.36 -5.64 -16.40
N ILE A 777 41.65 -4.46 -16.94
CA ILE A 777 41.05 -3.20 -16.51
C ILE A 777 39.95 -2.80 -17.50
N VAL A 778 38.79 -2.43 -16.96
CA VAL A 778 37.69 -1.78 -17.66
C VAL A 778 37.54 -0.37 -17.08
N LEU A 779 37.56 0.66 -17.92
CA LEU A 779 37.37 2.05 -17.44
C LEU A 779 35.91 2.46 -17.60
N LYS A 780 35.24 2.77 -16.48
CA LYS A 780 33.85 3.24 -16.46
C LYS A 780 33.80 4.75 -16.29
N GLY A 781 32.97 5.40 -17.10
CA GLY A 781 32.76 6.85 -17.00
C GLY A 781 33.31 7.66 -18.16
N ILE A 782 33.70 6.98 -19.23
CA ILE A 782 34.17 7.61 -20.47
C ILE A 782 32.97 8.30 -21.13
N GLN A 783 33.09 9.60 -21.37
CA GLN A 783 32.01 10.46 -21.88
C GLN A 783 32.39 11.20 -23.18
N THR A 784 33.66 11.14 -23.57
CA THR A 784 34.24 11.76 -24.76
C THR A 784 34.88 10.69 -25.66
N HIS A 785 35.07 10.99 -26.94
CA HIS A 785 35.77 10.09 -27.85
C HIS A 785 37.29 10.18 -27.69
N GLU A 786 37.80 11.31 -27.20
CA GLU A 786 39.19 11.56 -26.83
C GLU A 786 39.66 10.62 -25.71
N ASP A 787 38.91 10.52 -24.62
CA ASP A 787 39.23 9.62 -23.51
C ASP A 787 39.09 8.13 -23.92
N ALA A 788 38.17 7.82 -24.84
CA ALA A 788 38.06 6.49 -25.43
C ALA A 788 39.29 6.12 -26.28
N TYR A 789 39.82 7.07 -27.04
CA TYR A 789 41.06 6.90 -27.78
C TYR A 789 42.25 6.70 -26.84
N LEU A 790 42.40 7.55 -25.82
CA LEU A 790 43.44 7.43 -24.80
C LEU A 790 43.39 6.07 -24.09
N ALA A 791 42.19 5.62 -23.67
CA ALA A 791 41.98 4.30 -23.10
C ALA A 791 42.50 3.17 -24.01
N SER A 792 42.28 3.29 -25.32
CA SER A 792 42.73 2.29 -26.31
C SER A 792 44.25 2.17 -26.43
N LEU A 793 45.01 3.22 -26.08
CA LEU A 793 46.48 3.22 -26.09
C LEU A 793 47.06 2.44 -24.90
N HIS A 794 46.27 2.18 -23.87
CA HIS A 794 46.66 1.40 -22.68
C HIS A 794 46.31 -0.10 -22.80
N ALA A 795 45.92 -0.58 -23.99
CA ALA A 795 45.85 -2.00 -24.28
C ALA A 795 47.27 -2.63 -24.27
N PRO A 796 47.43 -3.90 -23.82
CA PRO A 796 46.40 -4.89 -23.49
C PRO A 796 45.94 -4.87 -22.02
N GLN A 797 46.41 -3.92 -21.19
CA GLN A 797 46.01 -3.85 -19.79
C GLN A 797 44.58 -3.33 -19.64
N VAL A 798 44.28 -2.19 -20.26
CA VAL A 798 42.90 -1.76 -20.48
C VAL A 798 42.33 -2.63 -21.61
N GLN A 799 41.27 -3.38 -21.31
CA GLN A 799 40.63 -4.29 -22.27
C GLN A 799 39.21 -3.88 -22.63
N GLY A 800 38.63 -2.93 -21.90
CA GLY A 800 37.35 -2.33 -22.27
C GLY A 800 37.10 -0.97 -21.64
N ILE A 801 36.06 -0.30 -22.14
CA ILE A 801 35.50 0.93 -21.59
C ILE A 801 33.99 0.79 -21.43
N ILE A 802 33.42 1.44 -20.41
CA ILE A 802 31.97 1.62 -20.25
C ILE A 802 31.66 3.10 -20.45
N LEU A 803 30.98 3.39 -21.56
CA LEU A 803 30.44 4.71 -21.86
C LEU A 803 29.30 5.01 -20.88
N SER A 804 29.49 6.01 -20.03
CA SER A 804 28.64 6.24 -18.85
C SER A 804 28.78 7.67 -18.33
N ASN A 805 27.66 8.32 -18.04
CA ASN A 805 27.58 9.56 -17.26
C ASN A 805 27.05 9.27 -15.83
N HIS A 806 27.47 8.12 -15.27
CA HIS A 806 26.96 7.55 -14.03
C HIS A 806 25.42 7.36 -13.97
N GLY A 807 24.77 7.17 -15.11
CA GLY A 807 23.30 7.13 -15.22
C GLY A 807 22.65 8.49 -14.93
N GLY A 808 23.35 9.58 -15.24
CA GLY A 808 22.99 10.97 -14.95
C GLY A 808 23.12 11.35 -13.48
N ARG A 809 23.98 10.70 -12.69
CA ARG A 809 24.08 10.92 -11.21
C ARG A 809 25.25 11.80 -10.77
N ALA A 810 26.16 12.13 -11.68
CA ALA A 810 27.33 12.95 -11.42
C ALA A 810 27.09 14.37 -11.98
N LEU A 811 27.59 14.64 -13.21
CA LEU A 811 27.36 15.88 -13.94
C LEU A 811 25.99 15.83 -14.67
N ASP A 812 25.09 16.76 -14.35
CA ASP A 812 23.90 16.97 -15.16
C ASP A 812 24.23 17.76 -16.43
N THR A 813 23.40 17.68 -17.46
CA THR A 813 23.65 18.12 -18.86
C THR A 813 24.78 17.38 -19.61
N ALA A 814 25.47 16.43 -18.97
CA ALA A 814 26.40 15.51 -19.64
C ALA A 814 25.72 14.72 -20.78
N PRO A 815 26.43 14.45 -21.90
CA PRO A 815 25.84 13.79 -23.05
C PRO A 815 25.35 12.37 -22.70
N PRO A 816 24.29 11.87 -23.36
CA PRO A 816 23.90 10.48 -23.22
C PRO A 816 24.96 9.57 -23.83
N SER A 817 25.23 8.43 -23.21
CA SER A 817 26.34 7.54 -23.57
C SER A 817 26.30 7.02 -25.03
N ILE A 818 25.13 7.05 -25.67
CA ILE A 818 24.98 6.72 -27.10
C ILE A 818 25.54 7.80 -28.03
N HIS A 819 25.59 9.07 -27.60
CA HIS A 819 26.26 10.14 -28.34
C HIS A 819 27.78 9.89 -28.32
N THR A 820 28.36 9.58 -27.15
CA THR A 820 29.77 9.18 -27.04
C THR A 820 30.08 7.96 -27.93
N LEU A 821 29.17 6.99 -28.04
CA LEU A 821 29.34 5.84 -28.94
C LEU A 821 29.39 6.28 -30.42
N LEU A 822 28.50 7.18 -30.84
CA LEU A 822 28.48 7.76 -32.19
C LEU A 822 29.71 8.63 -32.47
N GLU A 823 30.20 9.39 -31.50
CA GLU A 823 31.46 10.14 -31.63
C GLU A 823 32.66 9.21 -31.82
N ILE A 824 32.77 8.12 -31.04
CA ILE A 824 33.83 7.11 -31.25
C ILE A 824 33.73 6.52 -32.67
N ARG A 825 32.52 6.28 -33.20
CA ARG A 825 32.35 5.85 -34.60
C ARG A 825 32.79 6.90 -35.62
N LYS A 826 32.51 8.18 -35.37
CA LYS A 826 32.78 9.30 -36.28
C LYS A 826 34.27 9.67 -36.30
N TYR A 827 34.92 9.66 -35.14
CA TYR A 827 36.22 10.29 -34.93
C TYR A 827 37.38 9.33 -34.69
N VAL A 828 37.15 8.21 -33.99
CA VAL A 828 38.20 7.25 -33.59
C VAL A 828 37.74 5.77 -33.69
N PRO A 829 37.25 5.32 -34.85
CA PRO A 829 36.67 3.98 -35.02
C PRO A 829 37.65 2.83 -34.74
N GLU A 830 38.97 3.08 -34.75
CA GLU A 830 39.99 2.11 -34.39
C GLU A 830 39.90 1.61 -32.94
N VAL A 831 39.23 2.35 -32.04
CA VAL A 831 38.99 1.93 -30.65
C VAL A 831 38.27 0.58 -30.61
N PHE A 832 37.26 0.37 -31.47
CA PHE A 832 36.49 -0.89 -31.56
C PHE A 832 37.33 -2.12 -31.96
N HIS A 833 38.54 -1.92 -32.47
CA HIS A 833 39.46 -3.00 -32.86
C HIS A 833 40.51 -3.30 -31.78
N ARG A 834 40.68 -2.43 -30.79
CA ARG A 834 41.70 -2.56 -29.73
C ARG A 834 41.13 -3.13 -28.43
N ILE A 835 39.98 -2.60 -28.01
CA ILE A 835 39.32 -2.86 -26.73
C ILE A 835 37.80 -3.04 -26.92
N ASP A 836 37.12 -3.69 -25.98
CA ASP A 836 35.65 -3.77 -26.02
C ASP A 836 35.02 -2.45 -25.56
N VAL A 837 34.05 -1.94 -26.32
CA VAL A 837 33.26 -0.76 -25.95
C VAL A 837 31.91 -1.22 -25.41
N TRP A 838 31.62 -0.95 -24.15
CA TRP A 838 30.33 -1.22 -23.50
C TRP A 838 29.62 0.10 -23.19
N ILE A 839 28.33 0.06 -22.87
CA ILE A 839 27.52 1.26 -22.64
C ILE A 839 26.56 1.04 -21.48
N ASP A 840 26.34 2.04 -20.63
CA ASP A 840 25.23 2.04 -19.67
C ASP A 840 24.48 3.38 -19.63
N GLY A 841 23.37 3.40 -18.89
CA GLY A 841 22.47 4.56 -18.79
C GLY A 841 21.25 4.43 -19.72
N GLY A 842 20.06 4.64 -19.15
CA GLY A 842 18.82 4.83 -19.90
C GLY A 842 18.21 3.63 -20.63
N ILE A 843 18.85 2.46 -20.67
CA ILE A 843 18.29 1.24 -21.29
C ILE A 843 16.96 0.85 -20.63
N LYS A 844 15.88 0.79 -21.43
CA LYS A 844 14.52 0.43 -20.98
C LYS A 844 13.85 -0.64 -21.82
N ARG A 845 14.32 -0.89 -23.06
CA ARG A 845 13.77 -1.88 -23.99
C ARG A 845 14.86 -2.69 -24.68
N GLY A 846 14.53 -3.92 -25.11
CA GLY A 846 15.39 -4.75 -25.97
C GLY A 846 15.71 -4.10 -27.32
N THR A 847 14.89 -3.16 -27.79
CA THR A 847 15.25 -2.33 -28.95
C THR A 847 16.42 -1.39 -28.67
N ASP A 848 16.58 -0.91 -27.43
CA ASP A 848 17.68 -0.02 -27.04
C ASP A 848 18.98 -0.83 -27.00
N VAL A 849 18.91 -2.04 -26.44
CA VAL A 849 19.97 -3.06 -26.48
C VAL A 849 20.45 -3.27 -27.92
N VAL A 850 19.55 -3.64 -28.83
CA VAL A 850 19.91 -3.92 -30.23
C VAL A 850 20.44 -2.69 -30.97
N LYS A 851 19.92 -1.48 -30.71
CA LYS A 851 20.44 -0.23 -31.30
C LYS A 851 21.88 0.04 -30.89
N ALA A 852 22.20 -0.08 -29.59
CA ALA A 852 23.55 0.10 -29.08
C ALA A 852 24.53 -0.93 -29.66
N LEU A 853 24.12 -2.21 -29.72
CA LEU A 853 24.93 -3.27 -30.32
C LEU A 853 25.17 -3.05 -31.82
N ALA A 854 24.14 -2.62 -32.57
CA ALA A 854 24.28 -2.28 -33.98
C ALA A 854 25.16 -1.04 -34.23
N LEU A 855 25.29 -0.15 -33.24
CA LEU A 855 26.23 0.97 -33.22
C LEU A 855 27.63 0.58 -32.70
N GLY A 856 27.88 -0.70 -32.40
CA GLY A 856 29.21 -1.23 -32.08
C GLY A 856 29.52 -1.41 -30.60
N ALA A 857 28.54 -1.21 -29.70
CA ALA A 857 28.70 -1.67 -28.33
C ALA A 857 28.77 -3.21 -28.29
N LYS A 858 29.53 -3.76 -27.32
CA LYS A 858 29.69 -5.21 -27.10
C LYS A 858 28.64 -5.78 -26.15
N ALA A 859 28.21 -4.96 -25.19
CA ALA A 859 27.20 -5.26 -24.19
C ALA A 859 26.61 -3.96 -23.62
N VAL A 860 25.43 -4.04 -23.02
CA VAL A 860 24.72 -2.90 -22.42
C VAL A 860 24.43 -3.11 -20.93
N GLY A 861 24.54 -2.04 -20.14
CA GLY A 861 24.52 -2.09 -18.67
C GLY A 861 23.21 -1.61 -18.05
N LEU A 862 22.76 -2.34 -17.03
CA LEU A 862 21.57 -2.04 -16.23
C LEU A 862 21.97 -1.63 -14.81
N GLY A 863 21.71 -0.38 -14.44
CA GLY A 863 21.78 0.08 -13.05
C GLY A 863 20.41 0.02 -12.37
N ARG A 864 19.64 1.12 -12.48
CA ARG A 864 18.31 1.28 -11.86
C ARG A 864 17.35 0.13 -12.16
N ALA A 865 17.33 -0.41 -13.38
CA ALA A 865 16.44 -1.52 -13.75
C ALA A 865 16.69 -2.81 -12.93
N ALA A 866 17.93 -3.05 -12.50
CA ALA A 866 18.26 -4.17 -11.64
C ALA A 866 17.83 -3.92 -10.18
N LEU A 867 18.10 -2.72 -9.65
CA LEU A 867 17.68 -2.30 -8.31
C LEU A 867 16.15 -2.25 -8.17
N PHE A 868 15.44 -1.77 -9.19
CA PHE A 868 14.00 -1.81 -9.23
C PHE A 868 13.47 -3.22 -9.45
N GLY A 869 14.10 -4.07 -10.28
CA GLY A 869 13.77 -5.50 -10.33
C GLY A 869 13.84 -6.15 -8.94
N LEU A 870 14.92 -5.88 -8.21
CA LEU A 870 15.12 -6.37 -6.84
C LEU A 870 14.07 -5.81 -5.87
N GLY A 871 13.77 -4.51 -5.91
CA GLY A 871 12.70 -3.91 -5.11
C GLY A 871 11.29 -4.37 -5.48
N ALA A 872 11.06 -4.79 -6.73
CA ALA A 872 9.79 -5.28 -7.21
C ALA A 872 9.47 -6.71 -6.76
N GLY A 873 10.49 -7.57 -6.51
CA GLY A 873 10.25 -8.98 -6.21
C GLY A 873 11.46 -9.79 -5.76
N GLY A 874 12.47 -9.15 -5.14
CA GLY A 874 13.72 -9.79 -4.79
C GLY A 874 14.42 -10.39 -6.01
N THR A 875 15.09 -11.52 -5.82
CA THR A 875 15.76 -12.28 -6.90
C THR A 875 14.84 -12.50 -8.11
N GLU A 876 13.59 -12.89 -7.91
CA GLU A 876 12.63 -13.18 -8.99
C GLU A 876 12.29 -11.95 -9.85
N GLY A 877 12.34 -10.75 -9.26
CA GLY A 877 12.09 -9.51 -9.99
C GLY A 877 13.28 -9.08 -10.85
N VAL A 878 14.51 -9.36 -10.43
CA VAL A 878 15.71 -9.19 -11.27
C VAL A 878 15.68 -10.19 -12.43
N GLU A 879 15.27 -11.44 -12.16
CA GLU A 879 15.07 -12.45 -13.20
C GLU A 879 14.02 -12.00 -14.23
N ARG A 880 12.91 -11.40 -13.79
CA ARG A 880 11.92 -10.84 -14.71
C ARG A 880 12.49 -9.72 -15.56
N THR A 881 13.23 -8.76 -14.97
CA THR A 881 13.89 -7.67 -15.73
C THR A 881 14.77 -8.24 -16.85
N LEU A 882 15.59 -9.25 -16.54
CA LEU A 882 16.46 -9.90 -17.52
C LEU A 882 15.67 -10.70 -18.57
N ASN A 883 14.59 -11.39 -18.17
CA ASN A 883 13.74 -12.16 -19.07
C ASN A 883 13.02 -11.26 -20.10
N ILE A 884 12.44 -10.14 -19.65
CA ILE A 884 11.79 -9.15 -20.53
C ILE A 884 12.79 -8.64 -21.57
N LEU A 885 13.95 -8.14 -21.13
CA LEU A 885 14.94 -7.57 -22.04
C LEU A 885 15.53 -8.62 -22.97
N LYS A 886 15.74 -9.87 -22.52
CA LYS A 886 16.16 -10.98 -23.38
C LYS A 886 15.11 -11.23 -24.48
N ALA A 887 13.85 -11.40 -24.10
CA ALA A 887 12.76 -11.68 -25.04
C ALA A 887 12.56 -10.53 -26.05
N GLU A 888 12.59 -9.27 -25.60
CA GLU A 888 12.51 -8.10 -26.48
C GLU A 888 13.73 -8.02 -27.42
N THR A 889 14.94 -8.33 -26.95
CA THR A 889 16.18 -8.34 -27.74
C THR A 889 16.12 -9.42 -28.83
N GLU A 890 15.77 -10.66 -28.47
CA GLU A 890 15.63 -11.79 -29.39
C GLU A 890 14.51 -11.57 -30.42
N THR A 891 13.41 -10.92 -30.02
CA THR A 891 12.33 -10.54 -30.93
C THR A 891 12.80 -9.47 -31.92
N CYS A 892 13.50 -8.45 -31.43
CA CYS A 892 14.06 -7.37 -32.24
C CYS A 892 15.09 -7.90 -33.26
N MET A 893 16.01 -8.78 -32.85
CA MET A 893 16.98 -9.43 -33.75
C MET A 893 16.29 -10.23 -34.87
N ARG A 894 15.28 -11.06 -34.53
CA ARG A 894 14.51 -11.80 -35.53
C ARG A 894 13.78 -10.90 -36.51
N LEU A 895 13.14 -9.82 -36.03
CA LEU A 895 12.44 -8.84 -36.88
C LEU A 895 13.40 -8.01 -37.76
N LEU A 896 14.66 -7.89 -37.38
CA LEU A 896 15.71 -7.31 -38.21
C LEU A 896 16.27 -8.28 -39.28
N GLY A 897 16.01 -9.58 -39.16
CA GLY A 897 16.64 -10.62 -39.97
C GLY A 897 18.07 -10.92 -39.53
N VAL A 898 18.30 -11.06 -38.23
CA VAL A 898 19.62 -11.29 -37.61
C VAL A 898 19.57 -12.53 -36.71
N GLU A 899 20.47 -13.49 -36.90
CA GLU A 899 20.55 -14.70 -36.08
C GLU A 899 21.42 -14.44 -34.84
N LYS A 900 22.58 -13.79 -35.00
CA LYS A 900 23.60 -13.65 -33.94
C LYS A 900 23.90 -12.20 -33.62
N VAL A 901 24.18 -11.89 -32.34
CA VAL A 901 24.55 -10.52 -31.91
C VAL A 901 25.74 -9.97 -32.71
N GLY A 902 26.73 -10.81 -33.05
CA GLY A 902 27.89 -10.40 -33.84
C GLY A 902 27.61 -10.04 -35.31
N GLU A 903 26.38 -10.29 -35.80
CA GLU A 903 25.93 -9.88 -37.14
C GLU A 903 25.28 -8.48 -37.14
N LEU A 904 24.96 -7.92 -35.95
CA LEU A 904 24.47 -6.55 -35.81
C LEU A 904 25.54 -5.53 -36.25
N GLY A 905 25.08 -4.37 -36.69
CA GLY A 905 25.94 -3.33 -37.28
C GLY A 905 25.13 -2.24 -37.97
N LEU A 906 25.81 -1.19 -38.44
CA LEU A 906 25.20 0.05 -38.96
C LEU A 906 24.07 -0.16 -39.98
N ARG A 907 24.14 -1.19 -40.82
CA ARG A 907 23.09 -1.48 -41.83
C ARG A 907 21.69 -1.69 -41.23
N HIS A 908 21.58 -2.10 -39.96
CA HIS A 908 20.32 -2.39 -39.27
C HIS A 908 19.73 -1.18 -38.52
N VAL A 909 20.40 -0.02 -38.54
CA VAL A 909 19.94 1.20 -37.87
C VAL A 909 20.01 2.42 -38.80
N ASN A 910 19.21 3.44 -38.49
CA ASN A 910 19.38 4.80 -38.99
C ASN A 910 19.52 5.73 -37.77
N ALA A 911 20.73 6.22 -37.53
CA ALA A 911 21.06 7.08 -36.41
C ALA A 911 21.14 8.57 -36.78
N ARG A 912 20.83 8.95 -38.03
CA ARG A 912 21.07 10.31 -38.57
C ARG A 912 20.44 11.44 -37.76
N ALA A 913 19.33 11.18 -37.07
CA ALA A 913 18.70 12.16 -36.20
C ALA A 913 19.46 12.37 -34.87
N ALA A 914 20.09 11.32 -34.34
CA ALA A 914 20.98 11.41 -33.16
C ALA A 914 22.37 11.97 -33.54
N GLU A 915 22.90 11.61 -34.72
CA GLU A 915 24.18 12.10 -35.26
C GLU A 915 24.21 13.63 -35.46
N ARG A 916 23.05 14.30 -35.50
CA ARG A 916 22.94 15.76 -35.50
C ARG A 916 23.33 16.39 -34.14
N ASP A 917 23.12 15.65 -33.05
CA ASP A 917 23.16 16.16 -31.68
C ASP A 917 24.43 15.72 -30.91
N ILE A 918 25.41 15.15 -31.61
CA ILE A 918 26.74 14.81 -31.07
C ILE A 918 27.71 15.97 -31.25
N PHE A 919 28.86 15.93 -30.56
CA PHE A 919 29.91 16.93 -30.74
C PHE A 919 30.37 17.03 -32.21
N ASP A 920 30.54 18.26 -32.70
CA ASP A 920 30.95 18.57 -34.08
C ASP A 920 32.28 19.35 -34.13
N GLY A 921 33.32 18.75 -33.55
CA GLY A 921 34.71 19.21 -33.65
C GLY A 921 35.45 18.64 -34.86
N GLU A 922 36.71 19.08 -35.02
CA GLU A 922 37.62 18.61 -36.09
C GLU A 922 37.90 17.11 -36.00
N ALA A 923 37.88 16.41 -37.14
CA ALA A 923 38.26 15.01 -37.21
C ALA A 923 39.79 14.81 -37.24
N GLY A 924 40.27 13.67 -36.73
CA GLY A 924 41.71 13.34 -36.73
C GLY A 924 42.44 13.58 -35.40
N VAL A 925 41.71 13.62 -34.28
CA VAL A 925 42.21 13.95 -32.95
C VAL A 925 43.43 13.09 -32.52
N GLY A 926 43.59 11.87 -33.04
CA GLY A 926 44.72 10.99 -32.76
C GLY A 926 46.11 11.60 -33.00
N GLU A 927 46.30 12.44 -34.04
CA GLU A 927 47.57 13.15 -34.25
C GLU A 927 47.69 14.43 -33.40
N THR A 928 46.57 15.12 -33.19
CA THR A 928 46.56 16.44 -32.53
C THR A 928 46.72 16.30 -31.01
N LEU A 929 46.08 15.30 -30.37
CA LEU A 929 46.32 14.96 -28.96
C LEU A 929 47.75 14.48 -28.71
N LEU A 930 48.35 13.72 -29.63
CA LEU A 930 49.76 13.33 -29.50
C LEU A 930 50.68 14.57 -29.48
N LYS A 931 50.39 15.59 -30.29
CA LYS A 931 51.13 16.86 -30.33
C LYS A 931 50.86 17.71 -29.06
N SER A 932 49.62 17.78 -28.57
CA SER A 932 49.27 18.56 -27.37
C SER A 932 49.62 17.89 -26.04
N SER A 933 49.83 16.57 -25.99
CA SER A 933 50.18 15.80 -24.78
C SER A 933 51.42 16.27 -24.01
N LYS A 934 52.28 17.09 -24.65
CA LYS A 934 53.42 17.76 -24.00
C LYS A 934 53.02 18.98 -23.15
N ALA A 935 51.78 19.47 -23.27
CA ALA A 935 51.24 20.62 -22.57
C ALA A 935 50.01 20.23 -21.71
N LYS A 936 50.27 19.64 -20.54
CA LYS A 936 49.31 19.43 -19.43
C LYS A 936 48.00 18.70 -19.80
N LEU A 937 48.13 17.41 -20.09
CA LEU A 937 47.15 16.36 -19.73
C LEU A 937 47.82 15.38 -18.76
#